data_AF-A0A0K8TTZ7-F1
#
_entry.id   AF-A0A0K8TTZ7-F1
#
_cell.length_a   1.000
_cell.length_b   1.000
_cell.length_c   1.000
_cell.angle_alpha   90.00
_cell.angle_beta   90.00
_cell.angle_gamma   90.00
#
_symmetry.space_group_name_H-M   'P 1'
#
loop_
_entity.id
_entity.type
_entity.pdbx_description
1 polymer ?
#
loop_
_entity_poly.entity_id
_entity_poly.type
_entity_poly.pdbx_seq_one_letter_code
_entity_poly.pdbx_strand_id
1 'polypeptide(L)'
;MEKTVRSLESTINSQKEQLSRYEARLKDVVAAYKGLLKEKEALESSLAAVTAVKEPPADTQSTTPQKNAENSRRPSSNEDNLQLQMATLMNSLATLSAEKSRMEASFQADKKQLRIEIGQKDKHIKELQMKIKELDEQHAIELQNMKSNMIVERHDREKEGNDHMIMIRELQKLYADERHLKENLEMQLNDLKAQFSSSGDSEYKLREVSLELKQAKEKLKQYEAKKSNSTHDNSGILQQLQSEMQHLKQQHAIAIKTEQKRAFMAEERNKKLAALHEDRVANLEARLAELSSTVGTYDRLRQQDQENIQKLKEKIVQLATDDNKNVQKEVESKKLDVSAIVEEIMKLKKVLIVENARCDNPIDVNKIFNADTDHTQCLSDYAKLKTEIDDTKTKNRELTQINEEQRRHIKTLQEKVKVLNSNIDEQELELKAHSEKLASTLKQEKAKWKELTNSLENDYRTKLMSLEHQLQKQRDRSLQLLEEKEQEIKALKTSFEIFVPHQNYQSNDGEEDKSRKSSVSHLNSVLNANGATASSHIGENCHMLHYAHELARKDVEIAALRKSKYSAESALRQALQDKVTAQEILNDKIMRLEEQVDRLERCKTREGANLEYLKNVILSFLQTRDAEGKKHMINAIGAVLQFNPSELKAINNLFHKK
;
A
#
# COMPACT_ATOMS: atom_id res chain seq x y z
N MET A 1 14.83 -39.16 -2.82
CA MET A 1 15.06 -40.05 -3.99
C MET A 1 14.35 -39.55 -5.25
N GLU A 2 13.12 -39.06 -5.22
CA GLU A 2 12.45 -38.56 -6.45
C GLU A 2 13.09 -37.30 -7.07
N LYS A 3 13.57 -36.36 -6.24
CA LYS A 3 14.25 -35.15 -6.73
C LYS A 3 15.59 -35.46 -7.43
N THR A 4 16.30 -36.48 -6.97
CA THR A 4 17.55 -36.93 -7.60
C THR A 4 17.28 -37.68 -8.90
N VAL A 5 16.18 -38.46 -8.98
CA VAL A 5 15.75 -39.12 -10.22
C VAL A 5 15.35 -38.09 -11.29
N ARG A 6 14.53 -37.08 -10.96
CA ARG A 6 14.17 -36.01 -11.91
C ARG A 6 15.37 -35.18 -12.37
N SER A 7 16.33 -34.92 -11.48
CA SER A 7 17.57 -34.24 -11.85
C SER A 7 18.39 -35.07 -12.83
N LEU A 8 18.48 -36.39 -12.59
CA LEU A 8 19.20 -37.31 -13.49
C LEU A 8 18.50 -37.44 -14.84
N GLU A 9 17.17 -37.54 -14.88
CA GLU A 9 16.37 -37.54 -16.11
C GLU A 9 16.57 -36.25 -16.92
N SER A 10 16.59 -35.10 -16.25
CA SER A 10 16.89 -33.81 -16.89
C SER A 10 18.30 -33.79 -17.49
N THR A 11 19.31 -34.31 -16.78
CA THR A 11 20.68 -34.41 -17.32
C THR A 11 20.78 -35.38 -18.48
N ILE A 12 20.08 -36.53 -18.43
CA ILE A 12 20.05 -37.52 -19.51
C ILE A 12 19.37 -36.92 -20.75
N ASN A 13 18.28 -36.17 -20.58
CA ASN A 13 17.62 -35.51 -21.70
C ASN A 13 18.50 -34.41 -22.32
N SER A 14 19.19 -33.62 -21.49
CA SER A 14 20.15 -32.61 -21.98
C SER A 14 21.32 -33.28 -22.73
N GLN A 15 21.85 -34.38 -22.22
CA GLN A 15 22.90 -35.16 -22.88
C GLN A 15 22.42 -35.77 -24.21
N LYS A 16 21.19 -36.30 -24.28
CA LYS A 16 20.59 -36.79 -25.53
C LYS A 16 20.45 -35.69 -26.57
N GLU A 17 20.03 -34.49 -26.15
CA GLU A 17 19.91 -33.35 -27.05
C GLU A 17 21.29 -32.90 -27.56
N GLN A 18 22.30 -32.85 -26.69
CA GLN A 18 23.68 -32.56 -27.09
C GLN A 18 24.23 -33.60 -28.07
N LEU A 19 24.02 -34.90 -27.79
CA LEU A 19 24.43 -35.98 -28.68
C LEU A 19 23.75 -35.88 -30.05
N SER A 20 22.46 -35.56 -30.10
CA SER A 20 21.74 -35.35 -31.36
C SER A 20 22.31 -34.17 -32.16
N ARG A 21 22.65 -33.06 -31.50
CA ARG A 21 23.32 -31.92 -32.13
C ARG A 21 24.70 -32.28 -32.67
N TYR A 22 25.49 -33.04 -31.91
CA TYR A 22 26.80 -33.52 -32.36
C TYR A 22 26.69 -34.51 -33.52
N GLU A 23 25.69 -35.39 -33.51
CA GLU A 23 25.43 -36.33 -34.60
C GLU A 23 25.05 -35.60 -35.89
N ALA A 24 24.19 -34.58 -35.81
CA ALA A 24 23.84 -33.74 -36.95
C ALA A 24 25.07 -33.01 -37.50
N ARG A 25 25.84 -32.35 -36.63
CA ARG A 25 27.06 -31.64 -37.02
C ARG A 25 28.11 -32.58 -37.64
N LEU A 26 28.23 -33.80 -37.12
CA LEU A 26 29.14 -34.81 -37.68
C LEU A 26 28.66 -35.28 -39.06
N LYS A 27 27.35 -35.49 -39.26
CA LYS A 27 26.78 -35.81 -40.58
C LYS A 27 27.08 -34.71 -41.60
N ASP A 28 26.95 -33.45 -41.20
CA ASP A 28 27.24 -32.30 -42.07
C ASP A 28 28.74 -32.22 -42.41
N VAL A 29 29.61 -32.42 -41.42
CA VAL A 29 31.08 -32.46 -41.63
C VAL A 29 31.47 -33.63 -42.54
N VAL A 30 30.87 -34.81 -42.37
CA VAL A 30 31.11 -35.97 -43.24
C VAL A 30 30.61 -35.71 -44.66
N ALA A 31 29.46 -35.04 -44.82
CA ALA A 31 28.94 -34.67 -46.13
C ALA A 31 29.84 -33.64 -46.83
N ALA A 32 30.31 -32.62 -46.11
CA ALA A 32 31.27 -31.64 -46.61
C ALA A 32 32.61 -32.29 -46.98
N TYR A 33 33.12 -33.19 -46.14
CA TYR A 33 34.35 -33.94 -46.41
C TYR A 33 34.22 -34.82 -47.67
N LYS A 34 33.08 -35.51 -47.85
CA LYS A 34 32.80 -36.27 -49.08
C LYS A 34 32.70 -35.40 -50.33
N GLY A 35 32.16 -34.19 -50.22
CA GLY A 35 32.14 -33.21 -51.30
C GLY A 35 33.55 -32.77 -51.68
N LEU A 36 34.35 -32.36 -50.69
CA LEU A 36 35.74 -31.95 -50.86
C LEU A 36 36.62 -33.09 -51.42
N LEU A 37 36.38 -34.34 -51.01
CA LEU A 37 37.08 -35.50 -51.55
C LEU A 37 36.80 -35.66 -53.05
N LYS A 38 35.55 -35.49 -53.49
CA LYS A 38 35.18 -35.54 -54.91
C LYS A 38 35.82 -34.40 -55.70
N GLU A 39 35.88 -33.19 -55.13
CA GLU A 39 36.60 -32.07 -55.75
C GLU A 39 38.10 -32.37 -55.89
N LYS A 40 38.71 -32.95 -54.85
CA LYS A 40 40.10 -33.38 -54.87
C LYS A 40 40.36 -34.47 -55.92
N GLU A 41 39.53 -35.51 -55.97
CA GLU A 41 39.63 -36.59 -56.96
C GLU A 41 39.45 -36.07 -58.39
N ALA A 42 38.52 -35.13 -58.60
CA ALA A 42 38.33 -34.46 -59.88
C ALA A 42 39.56 -33.65 -60.28
N LEU A 43 40.14 -32.88 -59.36
CA LEU A 43 41.34 -32.08 -59.60
C LEU A 43 42.60 -32.94 -59.79
N GLU A 44 42.76 -34.03 -59.06
CA GLU A 44 43.86 -35.00 -59.26
C GLU A 44 43.74 -35.69 -60.61
N SER A 45 42.52 -36.03 -61.05
CA SER A 45 42.27 -36.56 -62.39
C SER A 45 42.58 -35.52 -63.49
N SER A 46 42.23 -34.25 -63.27
CA SER A 46 42.63 -33.16 -64.17
C SER A 46 44.16 -32.98 -64.20
N LEU A 47 44.81 -33.04 -63.04
CA LEU A 47 46.25 -32.86 -62.92
C LEU A 47 47.00 -33.99 -63.61
N ALA A 48 46.59 -35.25 -63.41
CA ALA A 48 47.15 -36.42 -64.06
C ALA A 48 47.02 -36.37 -65.59
N ALA A 49 45.86 -35.91 -66.10
CA ALA A 49 45.65 -35.72 -67.54
C ALA A 49 46.59 -34.65 -68.13
N VAL A 50 46.96 -33.63 -67.34
CA VAL A 50 47.86 -32.54 -67.75
C VAL A 50 49.34 -32.92 -67.60
N THR A 51 49.74 -33.68 -66.57
CA THR A 51 51.13 -34.09 -66.34
C THR A 51 51.59 -35.23 -67.25
N ALA A 52 50.69 -36.05 -67.78
CA ALA A 52 51.01 -37.09 -68.76
C ALA A 52 51.66 -36.56 -70.07
N VAL A 53 51.65 -35.25 -70.29
CA VAL A 53 52.29 -34.57 -71.45
C VAL A 53 53.78 -34.27 -71.21
N LYS A 54 54.32 -34.47 -70.00
CA LYS A 54 55.63 -33.93 -69.59
C LYS A 54 56.83 -34.90 -69.57
N GLU A 55 56.69 -36.14 -70.02
CA GLU A 55 57.84 -37.06 -70.16
C GLU A 55 58.35 -37.17 -71.62
N PRO A 56 59.64 -36.88 -71.91
CA PRO A 56 60.26 -37.14 -73.21
C PRO A 56 60.90 -38.55 -73.25
N PRO A 57 61.05 -39.19 -74.44
CA PRO A 57 61.65 -40.52 -74.52
C PRO A 57 63.19 -40.44 -74.51
N ALA A 58 63.82 -41.31 -73.73
CA ALA A 58 65.25 -41.62 -73.82
C ALA A 58 65.40 -43.08 -74.30
N ASP A 59 66.07 -43.28 -75.44
CA ASP A 59 66.39 -44.58 -76.04
C ASP A 59 67.53 -45.30 -75.29
N THR A 60 67.44 -46.63 -75.07
CA THR A 60 68.58 -47.56 -75.26
C THR A 60 68.18 -49.06 -75.42
N GLN A 61 68.46 -49.57 -76.62
CA GLN A 61 68.73 -50.91 -77.21
C GLN A 61 68.60 -52.29 -76.49
N SER A 62 68.29 -53.28 -77.37
CA SER A 62 68.56 -54.76 -77.40
C SER A 62 67.58 -55.68 -76.62
N THR A 63 66.99 -56.77 -77.14
CA THR A 63 67.29 -57.69 -78.27
C THR A 63 66.03 -58.48 -78.69
N THR A 64 65.90 -58.76 -79.99
CA THR A 64 64.91 -59.58 -80.74
C THR A 64 65.09 -61.12 -80.52
N PRO A 65 64.21 -62.08 -80.98
CA PRO A 65 63.54 -62.09 -82.29
C PRO A 65 62.16 -62.77 -82.54
N GLN A 66 61.47 -62.21 -83.55
CA GLN A 66 60.75 -62.81 -84.71
C GLN A 66 59.47 -63.67 -84.54
N LYS A 67 58.37 -63.28 -85.22
CA LYS A 67 58.10 -63.56 -86.66
C LYS A 67 56.91 -62.76 -87.24
N ASN A 68 57.15 -62.19 -88.44
CA ASN A 68 56.30 -61.92 -89.63
C ASN A 68 54.93 -61.21 -89.51
N ALA A 69 54.46 -60.36 -90.43
CA ALA A 69 55.00 -59.57 -91.55
C ALA A 69 53.89 -58.59 -92.01
N GLU A 70 54.24 -57.32 -92.12
CA GLU A 70 53.75 -56.26 -93.04
C GLU A 70 52.30 -56.24 -93.57
N ASN A 71 51.53 -55.18 -93.26
CA ASN A 71 51.45 -53.99 -94.14
C ASN A 71 50.72 -52.78 -93.51
N SER A 72 51.52 -51.76 -93.17
CA SER A 72 51.30 -50.30 -93.32
C SER A 72 49.91 -49.65 -93.13
N ARG A 73 49.64 -49.16 -91.92
CA ARG A 73 49.39 -47.72 -91.64
C ARG A 73 49.69 -47.43 -90.17
N ARG A 74 50.70 -46.58 -89.93
CA ARG A 74 51.14 -46.09 -88.62
C ARG A 74 50.08 -45.18 -87.96
N PRO A 75 50.12 -44.99 -86.63
CA PRO A 75 48.97 -44.82 -85.76
C PRO A 75 48.63 -43.34 -85.46
N SER A 76 47.35 -43.03 -85.31
CA SER A 76 46.83 -41.76 -84.77
C SER A 76 46.79 -41.75 -83.23
N SER A 77 47.78 -42.34 -82.57
CA SER A 77 47.81 -42.49 -81.09
C SER A 77 47.74 -41.17 -80.33
N ASN A 78 48.06 -40.04 -80.98
CA ASN A 78 48.01 -38.74 -80.36
C ASN A 78 46.59 -38.14 -80.32
N GLU A 79 45.73 -38.42 -81.32
CA GLU A 79 44.37 -37.85 -81.35
C GLU A 79 43.44 -38.53 -80.36
N ASP A 80 43.52 -39.86 -80.24
CA ASP A 80 42.71 -40.63 -79.28
C ASP A 80 43.12 -40.32 -77.83
N ASN A 81 44.42 -40.14 -77.57
CA ASN A 81 44.92 -39.71 -76.26
C ASN A 81 44.48 -38.28 -75.92
N LEU A 82 44.46 -37.36 -76.91
CA LEU A 82 43.99 -35.99 -76.70
C LEU A 82 42.46 -35.96 -76.46
N GLN A 83 41.69 -36.78 -77.17
CA GLN A 83 40.25 -36.92 -76.95
C GLN A 83 39.92 -37.48 -75.55
N LEU A 84 40.66 -38.48 -75.09
CA LEU A 84 40.50 -39.04 -73.75
C LEU A 84 40.86 -38.01 -72.66
N GLN A 85 41.89 -37.20 -72.87
CA GLN A 85 42.26 -36.09 -71.98
C GLN A 85 41.20 -35.00 -71.95
N MET A 86 40.68 -34.59 -73.11
CA MET A 86 39.59 -33.61 -73.19
C MET A 86 38.33 -34.12 -72.49
N ALA A 87 37.97 -35.40 -72.67
CA ALA A 87 36.84 -36.01 -71.98
C ALA A 87 37.03 -36.05 -70.45
N THR A 88 38.25 -36.34 -69.98
CA THR A 88 38.58 -36.36 -68.54
C THR A 88 38.52 -34.96 -67.93
N LEU A 89 39.09 -33.95 -68.61
CA LEU A 89 39.00 -32.55 -68.19
C LEU A 89 37.55 -32.05 -68.19
N MET A 90 36.76 -32.40 -69.20
CA MET A 90 35.34 -32.05 -69.29
C MET A 90 34.54 -32.66 -68.14
N ASN A 91 34.78 -33.92 -67.77
CA ASN A 91 34.13 -34.58 -66.64
C ASN A 91 34.54 -33.97 -65.28
N SER A 92 35.82 -33.62 -65.13
CA SER A 92 36.30 -32.94 -63.91
C SER A 92 35.71 -31.53 -63.75
N LEU A 93 35.61 -30.77 -64.85
CA LEU A 93 34.95 -29.45 -64.89
C LEU A 93 33.45 -29.58 -64.59
N ALA A 94 32.78 -30.58 -65.16
CA ALA A 94 31.36 -30.84 -64.89
C ALA A 94 31.13 -31.18 -63.40
N THR A 95 32.03 -31.96 -62.79
CA THR A 95 31.96 -32.31 -61.37
C THR A 95 32.17 -31.09 -60.46
N LEU A 96 33.19 -30.26 -60.76
CA LEU A 96 33.42 -29.00 -60.04
C LEU A 96 32.27 -28.00 -60.23
N SER A 97 31.69 -27.95 -61.44
CA SER A 97 30.54 -27.09 -61.72
C SER A 97 29.29 -27.55 -60.97
N ALA A 98 29.06 -28.86 -60.88
CA ALA A 98 27.95 -29.44 -60.13
C ALA A 98 28.09 -29.20 -58.62
N GLU A 99 29.29 -29.41 -58.05
CA GLU A 99 29.52 -29.18 -56.62
C GLU A 99 29.48 -27.68 -56.27
N LYS A 100 30.00 -26.80 -57.14
CA LYS A 100 29.85 -25.34 -57.01
C LYS A 100 28.38 -24.92 -57.04
N SER A 101 27.59 -25.45 -57.98
CA SER A 101 26.16 -25.15 -58.07
C SER A 101 25.40 -25.65 -56.82
N ARG A 102 25.76 -26.83 -56.31
CA ARG A 102 25.19 -27.38 -55.08
C ARG A 102 25.51 -26.53 -53.85
N MET A 103 26.77 -26.09 -53.71
CA MET A 103 27.21 -25.22 -52.62
C MET A 103 26.55 -23.83 -52.70
N GLU A 104 26.41 -23.29 -53.91
CA GLU A 104 25.70 -22.02 -54.13
C GLU A 104 24.21 -22.15 -53.80
N ALA A 105 23.56 -23.26 -54.17
CA ALA A 105 22.17 -23.54 -53.83
C ALA A 105 21.95 -23.67 -52.31
N SER A 106 22.85 -24.37 -51.59
CA SER A 106 22.78 -24.44 -50.12
C SER A 106 23.00 -23.07 -49.47
N PHE A 107 23.95 -22.27 -49.97
CA PHE A 107 24.18 -20.93 -49.46
C PHE A 107 22.96 -20.00 -49.66
N GLN A 108 22.31 -20.07 -50.82
CA GLN A 108 21.09 -19.28 -51.07
C GLN A 108 19.93 -19.74 -50.19
N ALA A 109 19.81 -21.05 -49.94
CA ALA A 109 18.82 -21.61 -49.02
C ALA A 109 19.07 -21.12 -47.57
N ASP A 110 20.30 -21.21 -47.09
CA ASP A 110 20.70 -20.74 -45.75
C ASP A 110 20.47 -19.24 -45.59
N LYS A 111 20.86 -18.44 -46.61
CA LYS A 111 20.60 -16.99 -46.62
C LYS A 111 19.10 -16.68 -46.54
N LYS A 112 18.26 -17.44 -47.23
CA LYS A 112 16.80 -17.29 -47.16
C LYS A 112 16.27 -17.69 -45.79
N GLN A 113 16.76 -18.80 -45.24
CA GLN A 113 16.38 -19.26 -43.90
C GLN A 113 16.76 -18.24 -42.83
N LEU A 114 17.99 -17.73 -42.83
CA LEU A 114 18.45 -16.70 -41.90
C LEU A 114 17.60 -15.42 -41.99
N ARG A 115 17.19 -15.00 -43.19
CA ARG A 115 16.27 -13.86 -43.35
C ARG A 115 14.90 -14.12 -42.73
N ILE A 116 14.38 -15.34 -42.85
CA ILE A 116 13.11 -15.73 -42.23
C ILE A 116 13.26 -15.76 -40.71
N GLU A 117 14.33 -16.34 -40.18
CA GLU A 117 14.60 -16.39 -38.74
C GLU A 117 14.78 -15.00 -38.13
N ILE A 118 15.51 -14.10 -38.80
CA ILE A 118 15.63 -12.69 -38.39
C ILE A 118 14.25 -12.03 -38.38
N GLY A 119 13.45 -12.20 -39.43
CA GLY A 119 12.10 -11.63 -39.49
C GLY A 119 11.16 -12.18 -38.40
N GLN A 120 11.30 -13.45 -38.03
CA GLN A 120 10.55 -14.05 -36.91
C GLN A 120 11.01 -13.49 -35.56
N LYS A 121 12.32 -13.36 -35.33
CA LYS A 121 12.87 -12.76 -34.11
C LYS A 121 12.49 -11.29 -33.98
N ASP A 122 12.49 -10.52 -35.07
CA ASP A 122 12.07 -9.12 -35.08
C ASP A 122 10.58 -8.97 -34.75
N LYS A 123 9.72 -9.86 -35.27
CA LYS A 123 8.29 -9.91 -34.89
C LYS A 123 8.14 -10.23 -33.41
N HIS A 124 8.87 -11.21 -32.90
CA HIS A 124 8.81 -11.58 -31.49
C HIS A 124 9.29 -10.45 -30.57
N ILE A 125 10.36 -9.74 -30.95
CA ILE A 125 10.84 -8.56 -30.22
C ILE A 125 9.77 -7.47 -30.21
N LYS A 126 9.10 -7.20 -31.33
CA LYS A 126 8.00 -6.22 -31.40
C LYS A 126 6.80 -6.62 -30.53
N GLU A 127 6.42 -7.89 -30.54
CA GLU A 127 5.36 -8.42 -29.68
C GLU A 127 5.71 -8.28 -28.19
N LEU A 128 6.95 -8.60 -27.81
CA LEU A 128 7.43 -8.41 -26.43
C LEU A 128 7.47 -6.93 -26.05
N GLN A 129 7.91 -6.04 -26.94
CA GLN A 129 7.89 -4.60 -26.71
C GLN A 129 6.46 -4.05 -26.54
N MET A 130 5.50 -4.55 -27.32
CA MET A 130 4.09 -4.20 -27.14
C MET A 130 3.56 -4.68 -25.80
N LYS A 131 3.83 -5.94 -25.42
CA LYS A 131 3.41 -6.49 -24.12
C LYS A 131 4.01 -5.72 -22.94
N ILE A 132 5.28 -5.30 -23.05
CA ILE A 132 5.92 -4.46 -22.02
C ILE A 132 5.19 -3.12 -21.92
N LYS A 133 4.88 -2.47 -23.04
CA LYS A 133 4.12 -1.21 -23.03
C LYS A 133 2.71 -1.37 -22.44
N GLU A 134 2.00 -2.42 -22.80
CA GLU A 134 0.67 -2.71 -22.25
C GLU A 134 0.74 -2.95 -20.73
N LEU A 135 1.74 -3.69 -20.25
CA LEU A 135 1.95 -3.89 -18.82
C LEU A 135 2.36 -2.59 -18.10
N ASP A 136 3.18 -1.75 -18.72
CA ASP A 136 3.56 -0.45 -18.16
C ASP A 136 2.34 0.48 -18.05
N GLU A 137 1.46 0.49 -19.06
CA GLU A 137 0.19 1.23 -19.03
C GLU A 137 -0.76 0.69 -17.96
N GLN A 138 -0.89 -0.63 -17.82
CA GLN A 138 -1.69 -1.25 -16.76
C GLN A 138 -1.16 -0.90 -15.37
N HIS A 139 0.14 -1.04 -15.14
CA HIS A 139 0.77 -0.67 -13.87
C HIS A 139 0.63 0.84 -13.57
N ALA A 140 0.67 1.70 -14.59
CA ALA A 140 0.45 3.13 -14.42
C ALA A 140 -0.99 3.43 -13.96
N ILE A 141 -1.99 2.76 -14.55
CA ILE A 141 -3.40 2.88 -14.16
C ILE A 141 -3.61 2.35 -12.73
N GLU A 142 -3.05 1.19 -12.40
CA GLU A 142 -3.13 0.62 -11.05
C GLU A 142 -2.51 1.56 -10.01
N LEU A 143 -1.34 2.15 -10.31
CA LEU A 143 -0.69 3.11 -9.44
C LEU A 143 -1.53 4.38 -9.26
N GLN A 144 -2.17 4.87 -10.33
CA GLN A 144 -3.07 6.01 -10.25
C GLN A 144 -4.32 5.69 -9.41
N ASN A 145 -4.89 4.50 -9.55
CA ASN A 145 -6.02 4.03 -8.73
C ASN A 145 -5.64 3.91 -7.25
N MET A 146 -4.48 3.30 -6.95
CA MET A 146 -3.97 3.19 -5.58
C MET A 146 -3.71 4.56 -4.95
N LYS A 147 -3.15 5.50 -5.73
CA LYS A 147 -2.97 6.89 -5.30
C LYS A 147 -4.31 7.56 -5.00
N SER A 148 -5.31 7.38 -5.87
CA SER A 148 -6.66 7.91 -5.66
C SER A 148 -7.29 7.35 -4.37
N ASN A 149 -7.25 6.03 -4.19
CA ASN A 149 -7.78 5.38 -2.98
C ASN A 149 -7.08 5.86 -1.71
N MET A 150 -5.74 6.01 -1.74
CA MET A 150 -4.99 6.54 -0.61
C MET A 150 -5.36 7.99 -0.27
N ILE A 151 -5.68 8.82 -1.26
CA ILE A 151 -6.16 10.19 -1.04
C ILE A 151 -7.54 10.18 -0.37
N VAL A 152 -8.44 9.31 -0.83
CA VAL A 152 -9.79 9.16 -0.23
C VAL A 152 -9.68 8.69 1.22
N GLU A 153 -8.92 7.62 1.49
CA GLU A 153 -8.68 7.12 2.85
C GLU A 153 -8.08 8.20 3.77
N ARG A 154 -7.11 8.98 3.28
CA ARG A 154 -6.55 10.09 4.06
C ARG A 154 -7.61 11.12 4.43
N HIS A 155 -8.49 11.45 3.48
CA HIS A 155 -9.54 12.43 3.69
C HIS A 155 -10.65 11.90 4.62
N ASP A 156 -10.97 10.61 4.54
CA ASP A 156 -11.96 9.99 5.43
C ASP A 156 -11.43 9.87 6.86
N ARG A 157 -10.14 9.52 7.05
CA ARG A 157 -9.47 9.61 8.36
C ARG A 157 -9.45 11.03 8.93
N GLU A 158 -9.26 12.03 8.07
CA GLU A 158 -9.30 13.44 8.46
C GLU A 158 -10.71 13.88 8.86
N LYS A 159 -11.74 13.42 8.14
CA LYS A 159 -13.15 13.60 8.52
C LYS A 159 -13.50 12.94 9.84
N GLU A 160 -13.16 11.66 10.02
CA GLU A 160 -13.37 10.94 11.29
C GLU A 160 -12.68 11.67 12.45
N GLY A 161 -11.44 12.12 12.25
CA GLY A 161 -10.72 12.94 13.23
C GLY A 161 -11.44 14.25 13.57
N ASN A 162 -12.02 14.92 12.57
CA ASN A 162 -12.81 16.13 12.76
C ASN A 162 -14.14 15.85 13.49
N ASP A 163 -14.82 14.75 13.14
CA ASP A 163 -16.09 14.35 13.78
C ASP A 163 -15.85 13.96 15.25
N HIS A 164 -14.76 13.24 15.54
CA HIS A 164 -14.33 12.97 16.91
C HIS A 164 -14.03 14.26 17.67
N MET A 165 -13.39 15.25 17.04
CA MET A 165 -13.12 16.56 17.65
C MET A 165 -14.43 17.31 17.97
N ILE A 166 -15.42 17.28 17.07
CA ILE A 166 -16.74 17.89 17.28
C ILE A 166 -17.45 17.18 18.44
N MET A 167 -17.49 15.85 18.43
CA MET A 167 -18.09 15.04 19.50
C MET A 167 -17.45 15.33 20.86
N ILE A 168 -16.12 15.44 20.93
CA ILE A 168 -15.42 15.82 22.17
C ILE A 168 -15.82 17.23 22.62
N ARG A 169 -15.93 18.19 21.70
CA ARG A 169 -16.36 19.56 22.04
C ARG A 169 -17.80 19.59 22.55
N GLU A 170 -18.69 18.81 21.96
CA GLU A 170 -20.08 18.68 22.41
C GLU A 170 -20.16 18.02 23.79
N LEU A 171 -19.41 16.94 24.03
CA LEU A 171 -19.32 16.30 25.35
C LEU A 171 -18.76 17.25 26.41
N GLN A 172 -17.72 18.02 26.06
CA GLN A 172 -17.17 19.04 26.96
C GLN A 172 -18.19 20.14 27.27
N LYS A 173 -18.99 20.56 26.28
CA LYS A 173 -20.05 21.54 26.47
C LYS A 173 -21.15 20.99 27.39
N LEU A 174 -21.64 19.78 27.13
CA LEU A 174 -22.63 19.13 27.98
C LEU A 174 -22.14 18.97 29.42
N TYR A 175 -20.87 18.57 29.60
CA TYR A 175 -20.26 18.48 30.93
C TYR A 175 -20.19 19.85 31.63
N ALA A 176 -19.87 20.92 30.91
CA ALA A 176 -19.87 22.27 31.46
C ALA A 176 -21.29 22.74 31.83
N ASP A 177 -22.27 22.47 30.98
CA ASP A 177 -23.68 22.80 31.22
C ASP A 177 -24.23 22.03 32.44
N GLU A 178 -23.92 20.73 32.57
CA GLU A 178 -24.25 19.93 33.76
C GLU A 178 -23.59 20.46 35.03
N ARG A 179 -22.33 20.89 34.95
CA ARG A 179 -21.62 21.50 36.08
C ARG A 179 -22.24 22.83 36.49
N HIS A 180 -22.56 23.69 35.54
CA HIS A 180 -23.24 24.96 35.80
C HIS A 180 -24.65 24.74 36.38
N LEU A 181 -25.38 23.74 35.88
CA LEU A 181 -26.69 23.38 36.42
C LEU A 181 -26.56 22.88 37.87
N LYS A 182 -25.57 22.03 38.15
CA LYS A 182 -25.28 21.56 39.51
C LYS A 182 -24.94 22.72 40.44
N GLU A 183 -24.05 23.62 40.03
CA GLU A 183 -23.68 24.82 40.81
C GLU A 183 -24.90 25.72 41.08
N ASN A 184 -25.78 25.89 40.08
CA ASN A 184 -27.01 26.67 40.24
C ASN A 184 -28.00 26.01 41.21
N LEU A 185 -28.17 24.68 41.13
CA LEU A 185 -29.01 23.92 42.07
C LEU A 185 -28.44 23.95 43.49
N GLU A 186 -27.11 23.84 43.64
CA GLU A 186 -26.42 23.97 44.92
C GLU A 186 -26.60 25.39 45.50
N MET A 187 -26.53 26.42 44.67
CA MET A 187 -26.82 27.81 45.07
C MET A 187 -28.27 27.96 45.53
N GLN A 188 -29.24 27.45 44.76
CA GLN A 188 -30.66 27.48 45.16
C GLN A 188 -30.90 26.72 46.48
N LEU A 189 -30.24 25.58 46.68
CA LEU A 189 -30.35 24.80 47.92
C LEU A 189 -29.73 25.58 49.09
N ASN A 190 -28.59 26.24 48.87
CA ASN A 190 -27.98 27.11 49.87
C ASN A 190 -28.84 28.33 50.19
N ASP A 191 -29.47 28.96 49.20
CA ASP A 191 -30.39 30.07 49.38
C ASP A 191 -31.64 29.63 50.15
N LEU A 192 -32.25 28.50 49.79
CA LEU A 192 -33.36 27.92 50.54
C LEU A 192 -32.94 27.60 51.97
N LYS A 193 -31.75 27.00 52.18
CA LYS A 193 -31.21 26.71 53.52
C LYS A 193 -30.99 27.99 54.33
N ALA A 194 -30.50 29.07 53.70
CA ALA A 194 -30.36 30.38 54.31
C ALA A 194 -31.72 31.03 54.62
N GLN A 195 -32.72 30.86 53.75
CA GLN A 195 -34.09 31.30 53.99
C GLN A 195 -34.75 30.53 55.14
N PHE A 196 -34.55 29.21 55.23
CA PHE A 196 -35.02 28.41 56.36
C PHE A 196 -34.30 28.81 57.67
N SER A 197 -33.01 29.09 57.61
CA SER A 197 -32.25 29.57 58.78
C SER A 197 -32.71 30.97 59.20
N SER A 198 -32.96 31.88 58.25
CA SER A 198 -33.44 33.23 58.50
C SER A 198 -34.94 33.31 58.80
N SER A 199 -35.75 32.29 58.52
CA SER A 199 -37.12 32.20 59.04
C SER A 199 -37.14 32.07 60.56
N GLY A 200 -36.13 31.43 61.16
CA GLY A 200 -35.90 31.47 62.60
C GLY A 200 -35.58 32.90 63.06
N ASP A 201 -34.72 33.61 62.34
CA ASP A 201 -34.42 35.02 62.62
C ASP A 201 -35.62 35.95 62.37
N SER A 202 -36.52 35.63 61.45
CA SER A 202 -37.77 36.36 61.24
C SER A 202 -38.71 36.19 62.41
N GLU A 203 -38.72 35.05 63.09
CA GLU A 203 -39.49 34.85 64.32
C GLU A 203 -38.88 35.68 65.47
N TYR A 204 -37.54 35.75 65.57
CA TYR A 204 -36.84 36.66 66.49
C TYR A 204 -37.08 38.13 66.16
N LYS A 205 -36.98 38.52 64.89
CA LYS A 205 -37.23 39.89 64.40
C LYS A 205 -38.69 40.28 64.51
N LEU A 206 -39.66 39.38 64.36
CA LEU A 206 -41.07 39.69 64.60
C LEU A 206 -41.30 39.98 66.10
N ARG A 207 -40.60 39.24 66.96
CA ARG A 207 -40.61 39.45 68.41
C ARG A 207 -39.91 40.76 68.80
N GLU A 208 -38.78 41.06 68.16
CA GLU A 208 -38.00 42.29 68.35
C GLU A 208 -38.74 43.50 67.80
N VAL A 209 -39.26 43.47 66.57
CA VAL A 209 -40.10 44.51 65.98
C VAL A 209 -41.37 44.73 66.79
N SER A 210 -41.99 43.70 67.36
CA SER A 210 -43.12 43.88 68.30
C SER A 210 -42.70 44.67 69.55
N LEU A 211 -41.47 44.46 70.02
CA LEU A 211 -40.88 45.14 71.17
C LEU A 211 -40.43 46.57 70.81
N GLU A 212 -39.88 46.76 69.62
CA GLU A 212 -39.50 48.05 69.06
C GLU A 212 -40.71 48.89 68.68
N LEU A 213 -41.84 48.33 68.22
CA LEU A 213 -43.07 49.09 67.96
C LEU A 213 -43.65 49.63 69.27
N LYS A 214 -43.48 48.90 70.39
CA LYS A 214 -43.78 49.42 71.74
C LYS A 214 -42.84 50.55 72.12
N GLN A 215 -41.53 50.37 71.94
CA GLN A 215 -40.53 51.39 72.27
C GLN A 215 -40.57 52.61 71.33
N ALA A 216 -40.95 52.44 70.07
CA ALA A 216 -41.09 53.50 69.07
C ALA A 216 -42.37 54.30 69.33
N LYS A 217 -43.47 53.68 69.79
CA LYS A 217 -44.61 54.41 70.36
C LYS A 217 -44.19 55.27 71.55
N GLU A 218 -43.26 54.80 72.39
CA GLU A 218 -42.71 55.59 73.50
C GLU A 218 -41.73 56.67 73.05
N LYS A 219 -40.92 56.42 72.02
CA LYS A 219 -39.94 57.38 71.48
C LYS A 219 -40.57 58.43 70.56
N LEU A 220 -41.64 58.12 69.82
CA LEU A 220 -42.37 59.11 69.00
C LEU A 220 -43.03 60.17 69.90
N LYS A 221 -43.47 59.75 71.11
CA LYS A 221 -43.84 60.65 72.22
C LYS A 221 -42.68 61.51 72.74
N GLN A 222 -41.42 61.09 72.55
CA GLN A 222 -40.21 61.81 72.99
C GLN A 222 -39.57 62.65 71.87
N TYR A 223 -39.77 62.29 70.60
CA TYR A 223 -39.20 63.00 69.44
C TYR A 223 -40.11 64.09 68.87
N GLU A 224 -41.40 64.12 69.19
CA GLU A 224 -42.21 65.35 69.06
C GLU A 224 -41.63 66.49 69.92
N ALA A 225 -40.92 66.17 71.01
CA ALA A 225 -40.37 67.18 71.93
C ALA A 225 -39.00 67.77 71.51
N LYS A 226 -38.28 67.20 70.52
CA LYS A 226 -36.90 67.62 70.21
C LYS A 226 -36.49 67.39 68.76
N LYS A 227 -37.03 68.15 67.81
CA LYS A 227 -36.52 68.22 66.43
C LYS A 227 -36.40 69.66 65.93
N SER A 228 -35.59 70.45 66.64
CA SER A 228 -34.88 71.59 66.06
C SER A 228 -33.40 71.23 65.95
N ASN A 229 -32.83 71.58 64.80
CA ASN A 229 -31.40 71.63 64.50
C ASN A 229 -30.76 70.27 64.17
N SER A 230 -30.03 70.08 63.07
CA SER A 230 -29.46 71.03 62.11
C SER A 230 -29.10 70.29 60.82
N THR A 231 -29.30 70.97 59.69
CA THR A 231 -28.91 70.55 58.35
C THR A 231 -28.00 71.60 57.78
N HIS A 232 -26.70 71.35 57.69
CA HIS A 232 -25.84 71.99 56.69
C HIS A 232 -24.45 71.35 56.71
N ASP A 233 -24.17 70.47 55.75
CA ASP A 233 -22.80 70.15 55.27
C ASP A 233 -22.76 69.29 53.96
N ASN A 234 -23.85 69.22 53.19
CA ASN A 234 -23.97 68.30 52.04
C ASN A 234 -23.66 68.91 50.65
N SER A 235 -23.20 70.16 50.56
CA SER A 235 -23.16 70.87 49.26
C SER A 235 -21.90 70.58 48.42
N GLY A 236 -20.71 70.49 49.05
CA GLY A 236 -19.44 70.32 48.30
C GLY A 236 -19.22 68.91 47.72
N ILE A 237 -19.64 67.88 48.44
CA ILE A 237 -19.51 66.47 48.03
C ILE A 237 -20.40 66.19 46.81
N LEU A 238 -21.56 66.84 46.74
CA LEU A 238 -22.54 66.65 45.67
C LEU A 238 -22.01 67.11 44.31
N GLN A 239 -21.17 68.15 44.30
CA GLN A 239 -20.62 68.73 43.07
C GLN A 239 -19.46 67.90 42.49
N GLN A 240 -18.60 67.31 43.33
CA GLN A 240 -17.56 66.36 42.89
C GLN A 240 -18.18 65.04 42.39
N LEU A 241 -19.23 64.56 43.06
CA LEU A 241 -19.96 63.37 42.60
C LEU A 241 -20.58 63.60 41.21
N GLN A 242 -21.02 64.82 40.92
CA GLN A 242 -21.64 65.18 39.65
C GLN A 242 -20.64 65.18 38.47
N SER A 243 -19.40 65.63 38.68
CA SER A 243 -18.36 65.63 37.63
C SER A 243 -17.81 64.23 37.35
N GLU A 244 -17.60 63.43 38.39
CA GLU A 244 -17.22 62.01 38.24
C GLU A 244 -18.29 61.22 37.51
N MET A 245 -19.58 61.47 37.81
CA MET A 245 -20.69 60.84 37.11
C MET A 245 -20.74 61.22 35.62
N GLN A 246 -20.38 62.44 35.24
CA GLN A 246 -20.30 62.85 33.84
C GLN A 246 -19.15 62.17 33.09
N HIS A 247 -17.97 62.09 33.70
CA HIS A 247 -16.82 61.40 33.10
C HIS A 247 -17.09 59.90 32.93
N LEU A 248 -17.70 59.26 33.94
CA LEU A 248 -18.11 57.85 33.87
C LEU A 248 -19.13 57.62 32.74
N LYS A 249 -20.12 58.51 32.59
CA LYS A 249 -21.10 58.44 31.49
C LYS A 249 -20.44 58.54 30.12
N GLN A 250 -19.43 59.40 29.95
CA GLN A 250 -18.72 59.53 28.68
C GLN A 250 -17.88 58.29 28.37
N GLN A 251 -17.19 57.72 29.37
CA GLN A 251 -16.44 56.47 29.21
C GLN A 251 -17.37 55.30 28.86
N HIS A 252 -18.50 55.16 29.55
CA HIS A 252 -19.50 54.15 29.22
C HIS A 252 -20.09 54.33 27.81
N ALA A 253 -20.35 55.56 27.36
CA ALA A 253 -20.84 55.82 26.01
C ALA A 253 -19.84 55.38 24.92
N ILE A 254 -18.54 55.56 25.16
CA ILE A 254 -17.48 55.10 24.24
C ILE A 254 -17.38 53.58 24.28
N ALA A 255 -17.37 52.96 25.47
CA ALA A 255 -17.33 51.51 25.64
C ALA A 255 -18.53 50.82 24.97
N ILE A 256 -19.73 51.39 25.09
CA ILE A 256 -20.94 50.89 24.43
C ILE A 256 -20.78 50.95 22.91
N LYS A 257 -20.26 52.05 22.34
CA LYS A 257 -20.06 52.16 20.89
C LYS A 257 -19.02 51.17 20.36
N THR A 258 -17.94 50.93 21.10
CA THR A 258 -16.93 49.94 20.71
C THR A 258 -17.49 48.52 20.79
N GLU A 259 -18.29 48.23 21.83
CA GLU A 259 -18.91 46.92 21.98
C GLU A 259 -20.01 46.69 20.94
N GLN A 260 -20.80 47.70 20.59
CA GLN A 260 -21.76 47.64 19.49
C GLN A 260 -21.09 47.34 18.14
N LYS A 261 -19.94 47.98 17.83
CA LYS A 261 -19.18 47.66 16.61
C LYS A 261 -18.62 46.25 16.64
N ARG A 262 -18.12 45.81 17.79
CA ARG A 262 -17.61 44.44 17.98
C ARG A 262 -18.72 43.40 17.81
N ALA A 263 -19.91 43.67 18.38
CA ALA A 263 -21.10 42.85 18.24
C ALA A 263 -21.56 42.77 16.78
N PHE A 264 -21.63 43.90 16.08
CA PHE A 264 -22.00 43.93 14.65
C PHE A 264 -21.05 43.10 13.78
N MET A 265 -19.73 43.24 13.97
CA MET A 265 -18.75 42.43 13.23
C MET A 265 -18.82 40.93 13.58
N ALA A 266 -19.18 40.59 14.83
CA ALA A 266 -19.42 39.22 15.24
C ALA A 266 -20.71 38.66 14.61
N GLU A 267 -21.77 39.47 14.54
CA GLU A 267 -23.04 39.12 13.90
C GLU A 267 -22.88 38.89 12.40
N GLU A 268 -22.14 39.74 11.69
CA GLU A 268 -21.91 39.57 10.25
C GLU A 268 -21.10 38.28 9.96
N ARG A 269 -20.11 37.97 10.79
CA ARG A 269 -19.38 36.70 10.70
C ARG A 269 -20.27 35.50 11.00
N ASN A 270 -21.11 35.61 12.03
CA ASN A 270 -22.04 34.55 12.38
C ASN A 270 -23.06 34.31 11.26
N LYS A 271 -23.56 35.37 10.63
CA LYS A 271 -24.47 35.28 9.48
C LYS A 271 -23.83 34.58 8.28
N LYS A 272 -22.55 34.87 7.98
CA LYS A 272 -21.81 34.17 6.92
C LYS A 272 -21.61 32.69 7.24
N LEU A 273 -21.26 32.37 8.48
CA LEU A 273 -21.13 30.98 8.92
C LEU A 273 -22.47 30.25 8.89
N ALA A 274 -23.55 30.88 9.34
CA ALA A 274 -24.90 30.33 9.28
C ALA A 274 -25.32 30.02 7.83
N ALA A 275 -25.06 30.93 6.87
CA ALA A 275 -25.36 30.69 5.45
C ALA A 275 -24.55 29.51 4.87
N LEU A 276 -23.28 29.35 5.24
CA LEU A 276 -22.47 28.20 4.83
C LEU A 276 -22.96 26.89 5.46
N HIS A 277 -23.40 26.95 6.71
CA HIS A 277 -24.00 25.79 7.39
C HIS A 277 -25.35 25.43 6.77
N GLU A 278 -26.18 26.41 6.44
CA GLU A 278 -27.47 26.22 5.77
C GLU A 278 -27.29 25.57 4.39
N ASP A 279 -26.33 26.04 3.58
CA ASP A 279 -26.02 25.41 2.28
C ASP A 279 -25.50 23.97 2.44
N ARG A 280 -24.64 23.73 3.45
CA ARG A 280 -24.21 22.35 3.75
C ARG A 280 -25.38 21.48 4.19
N VAL A 281 -26.29 21.99 5.02
CA VAL A 281 -27.48 21.27 5.47
C VAL A 281 -28.40 20.99 4.29
N ALA A 282 -28.68 21.97 3.43
CA ALA A 282 -29.48 21.78 2.22
C ALA A 282 -28.90 20.69 1.30
N ASN A 283 -27.59 20.66 1.12
CA ASN A 283 -26.91 19.60 0.35
C ASN A 283 -27.02 18.21 1.01
N LEU A 284 -26.94 18.15 2.34
CA LEU A 284 -27.12 16.91 3.08
C LEU A 284 -28.57 16.44 3.05
N GLU A 285 -29.53 17.35 3.16
CA GLU A 285 -30.96 17.09 3.03
C GLU A 285 -31.31 16.60 1.62
N ALA A 286 -30.73 17.18 0.58
CA ALA A 286 -30.90 16.71 -0.80
C ALA A 286 -30.39 15.27 -0.98
N ARG A 287 -29.19 14.95 -0.47
CA ARG A 287 -28.66 13.57 -0.50
C ARG A 287 -29.49 12.62 0.36
N LEU A 288 -29.99 13.06 1.52
CA LEU A 288 -30.90 12.28 2.35
C LEU A 288 -32.23 12.04 1.65
N ALA A 289 -32.74 12.98 0.88
CA ALA A 289 -33.96 12.81 0.08
C ALA A 289 -33.74 11.79 -1.06
N GLU A 290 -32.59 11.82 -1.73
CA GLU A 290 -32.21 10.82 -2.74
C GLU A 290 -32.08 9.42 -2.12
N LEU A 291 -31.40 9.29 -0.98
CA LEU A 291 -31.29 8.04 -0.22
C LEU A 291 -32.67 7.56 0.26
N SER A 292 -33.51 8.46 0.78
CA SER A 292 -34.86 8.12 1.23
C SER A 292 -35.75 7.68 0.07
N SER A 293 -35.60 8.30 -1.10
CA SER A 293 -36.32 7.90 -2.32
C SER A 293 -35.90 6.50 -2.78
N THR A 294 -34.59 6.23 -2.83
CA THR A 294 -34.09 4.89 -3.21
C THR A 294 -34.46 3.82 -2.19
N VAL A 295 -34.37 4.09 -0.90
CA VAL A 295 -34.84 3.16 0.14
C VAL A 295 -36.36 2.95 0.03
N GLY A 296 -37.12 4.01 -0.27
CA GLY A 296 -38.57 3.92 -0.50
C GLY A 296 -38.94 3.06 -1.71
N THR A 297 -38.17 3.12 -2.81
CA THR A 297 -38.41 2.23 -3.97
C THR A 297 -38.08 0.78 -3.64
N TYR A 298 -37.00 0.52 -2.89
CA TYR A 298 -36.67 -0.83 -2.43
C TYR A 298 -37.71 -1.40 -1.46
N ASP A 299 -38.22 -0.60 -0.52
CA ASP A 299 -39.22 -1.07 0.44
C ASP A 299 -40.57 -1.33 -0.25
N ARG A 300 -40.95 -0.51 -1.23
CA ARG A 300 -42.14 -0.77 -2.06
C ARG A 300 -42.02 -2.06 -2.87
N LEU A 301 -40.84 -2.32 -3.45
CA LEU A 301 -40.57 -3.57 -4.16
C LEU A 301 -40.63 -4.77 -3.21
N ARG A 302 -40.07 -4.63 -2.00
CA ARG A 302 -40.12 -5.66 -0.96
C ARG A 302 -41.54 -5.95 -0.49
N GLN A 303 -42.38 -4.93 -0.31
CA GLN A 303 -43.80 -5.12 0.04
C GLN A 303 -44.54 -5.85 -1.07
N GLN A 304 -44.30 -5.49 -2.34
CA GLN A 304 -44.87 -6.19 -3.48
C GLN A 304 -44.45 -7.66 -3.52
N ASP A 305 -43.18 -7.96 -3.26
CA ASP A 305 -42.68 -9.33 -3.16
C ASP A 305 -43.30 -10.07 -1.98
N GLN A 306 -43.47 -9.42 -0.83
CA GLN A 306 -44.09 -10.02 0.35
C GLN A 306 -45.58 -10.32 0.14
N GLU A 307 -46.33 -9.43 -0.53
CA GLU A 307 -47.71 -9.68 -0.95
C GLU A 307 -47.81 -10.86 -1.92
N ASN A 308 -46.87 -10.95 -2.88
CA ASN A 308 -46.80 -12.07 -3.81
C ASN A 308 -46.51 -13.39 -3.08
N ILE A 309 -45.57 -13.37 -2.13
CA ILE A 309 -45.28 -14.52 -1.28
C ILE A 309 -46.49 -14.89 -0.43
N GLN A 310 -47.24 -13.93 0.13
CA GLN A 310 -48.46 -14.18 0.91
C GLN A 310 -49.53 -14.85 0.05
N LYS A 311 -49.77 -14.35 -1.17
CA LYS A 311 -50.71 -14.95 -2.13
C LYS A 311 -50.30 -16.38 -2.53
N LEU A 312 -49.00 -16.62 -2.70
CA LEU A 312 -48.47 -17.96 -2.98
C LEU A 312 -48.61 -18.89 -1.77
N LYS A 313 -48.38 -18.39 -0.55
CA LYS A 313 -48.60 -19.15 0.69
C LYS A 313 -50.07 -19.47 0.90
N GLU A 314 -50.99 -18.53 0.66
CA GLU A 314 -52.43 -18.77 0.73
C GLU A 314 -52.86 -19.84 -0.27
N LYS A 315 -52.31 -19.83 -1.49
CA LYS A 315 -52.52 -20.91 -2.47
C LYS A 315 -51.95 -22.26 -2.02
N ILE A 316 -50.77 -22.27 -1.40
CA ILE A 316 -50.19 -23.51 -0.83
C ILE A 316 -51.06 -24.04 0.31
N VAL A 317 -51.57 -23.17 1.19
CA VAL A 317 -52.47 -23.57 2.28
C VAL A 317 -53.79 -24.11 1.74
N GLN A 318 -54.36 -23.49 0.70
CA GLN A 318 -55.54 -24.00 0.00
C GLN A 318 -55.30 -25.37 -0.63
N LEU A 319 -54.15 -25.57 -1.27
CA LEU A 319 -53.76 -26.87 -1.84
C LEU A 319 -53.51 -27.92 -0.75
N ALA A 320 -52.89 -27.56 0.37
CA ALA A 320 -52.68 -28.47 1.49
C ALA A 320 -53.99 -28.87 2.20
N THR A 321 -55.00 -27.99 2.24
CA THR A 321 -56.34 -28.35 2.73
C THR A 321 -57.08 -29.28 1.77
N ASP A 322 -56.78 -29.21 0.48
CA ASP A 322 -57.37 -30.09 -0.54
C ASP A 322 -56.66 -31.46 -0.63
N ASP A 323 -55.35 -31.52 -0.33
CA ASP A 323 -54.56 -32.77 -0.31
C ASP A 323 -55.01 -33.76 0.78
N ASN A 324 -55.68 -33.31 1.84
CA ASN A 324 -56.20 -34.19 2.89
C ASN A 324 -57.49 -34.95 2.50
N LYS A 325 -58.02 -34.74 1.29
CA LYS A 325 -59.20 -35.47 0.78
C LYS A 325 -58.90 -36.52 -0.29
N ASN A 326 -57.68 -36.63 -0.79
CA ASN A 326 -57.41 -37.41 -2.01
C ASN A 326 -56.22 -38.39 -1.90
N VAL A 327 -56.24 -39.24 -0.87
CA VAL A 327 -55.48 -40.50 -0.91
C VAL A 327 -56.44 -41.65 -0.64
N GLN A 328 -56.97 -42.25 -1.70
CA GLN A 328 -57.25 -43.69 -1.86
C GLN A 328 -58.09 -43.95 -3.12
N LYS A 329 -57.50 -44.64 -4.11
CA LYS A 329 -58.03 -45.85 -4.77
C LYS A 329 -57.31 -46.12 -6.08
N GLU A 330 -56.27 -46.95 -6.01
CA GLU A 330 -56.06 -47.97 -7.05
C GLU A 330 -57.04 -49.12 -6.73
N VAL A 331 -57.90 -49.49 -7.68
CA VAL A 331 -58.64 -50.76 -7.65
C VAL A 331 -58.56 -51.40 -9.03
N GLU A 332 -58.08 -52.64 -9.01
CA GLU A 332 -57.96 -53.57 -10.13
C GLU A 332 -59.31 -53.82 -10.82
N SER A 333 -59.37 -53.58 -12.12
CA SER A 333 -60.53 -53.92 -12.94
C SER A 333 -60.34 -55.30 -13.57
N LYS A 334 -60.92 -56.34 -12.94
CA LYS A 334 -61.22 -57.61 -13.63
C LYS A 334 -62.24 -57.35 -14.74
N LYS A 335 -61.85 -57.56 -16.00
CA LYS A 335 -62.78 -57.60 -17.13
C LYS A 335 -63.65 -58.86 -17.05
N LEU A 336 -64.88 -58.71 -16.58
CA LEU A 336 -65.96 -59.65 -16.88
C LEU A 336 -66.63 -59.18 -18.17
N ASP A 337 -66.76 -60.09 -19.14
CA ASP A 337 -67.34 -59.81 -20.45
C ASP A 337 -68.86 -59.72 -20.35
N VAL A 338 -69.43 -58.63 -20.88
CA VAL A 338 -70.86 -58.31 -20.78
C VAL A 338 -71.72 -59.37 -21.47
N SER A 339 -71.17 -60.06 -22.49
CA SER A 339 -71.86 -61.13 -23.22
C SER A 339 -72.17 -62.36 -22.35
N ALA A 340 -71.23 -62.76 -21.48
CA ALA A 340 -71.40 -63.92 -20.61
C ALA A 340 -72.47 -63.69 -19.53
N ILE A 341 -72.53 -62.47 -18.99
CA ILE A 341 -73.56 -62.06 -18.03
C ILE A 341 -74.94 -62.01 -18.70
N VAL A 342 -75.02 -61.54 -19.95
CA VAL A 342 -76.28 -61.48 -20.71
C VAL A 342 -76.82 -62.89 -21.03
N GLU A 343 -75.97 -63.85 -21.39
CA GLU A 343 -76.40 -65.24 -21.59
C GLU A 343 -76.91 -65.90 -20.31
N GLU A 344 -76.28 -65.61 -19.16
CA GLU A 344 -76.69 -66.14 -17.87
C GLU A 344 -78.01 -65.51 -17.39
N ILE A 345 -78.20 -64.21 -17.64
CA ILE A 345 -79.48 -63.50 -17.41
C ILE A 345 -80.59 -64.02 -18.34
N MET A 346 -80.30 -64.33 -19.61
CA MET A 346 -81.31 -64.91 -20.51
C MET A 346 -81.70 -66.34 -20.10
N LYS A 347 -80.74 -67.14 -19.62
CA LYS A 347 -81.03 -68.47 -19.04
C LYS A 347 -81.90 -68.33 -17.80
N LEU A 348 -81.55 -67.44 -16.87
CA LEU A 348 -82.35 -67.17 -15.66
C LEU A 348 -83.75 -66.62 -16.00
N LYS A 349 -83.88 -65.75 -17.01
CA LYS A 349 -85.17 -65.24 -17.50
C LYS A 349 -86.05 -66.35 -18.08
N LYS A 350 -85.47 -67.30 -18.83
CA LYS A 350 -86.22 -68.47 -19.33
C LYS A 350 -86.71 -69.36 -18.19
N VAL A 351 -85.88 -69.62 -17.18
CA VAL A 351 -86.28 -70.40 -16.00
C VAL A 351 -87.38 -69.69 -15.21
N LEU A 352 -87.28 -68.37 -15.04
CA LEU A 352 -88.27 -67.56 -14.32
C LEU A 352 -89.64 -67.56 -15.02
N ILE A 353 -89.68 -67.51 -16.36
CA ILE A 353 -90.93 -67.59 -17.13
C ILE A 353 -91.59 -68.98 -17.00
N VAL A 354 -90.78 -70.04 -16.99
CA VAL A 354 -91.27 -71.43 -16.86
C VAL A 354 -91.85 -71.69 -15.46
N GLU A 355 -91.22 -71.19 -14.41
CA GLU A 355 -91.72 -71.35 -13.03
C GLU A 355 -92.89 -70.40 -12.71
N ASN A 356 -92.92 -69.20 -13.29
CA ASN A 356 -94.06 -68.28 -13.17
C ASN A 356 -95.33 -68.79 -13.88
N ALA A 357 -95.18 -69.68 -14.88
CA ALA A 357 -96.30 -70.38 -15.52
C ALA A 357 -96.82 -71.58 -14.70
N ARG A 358 -96.09 -72.02 -13.66
CA ARG A 358 -96.49 -73.10 -12.73
C ARG A 358 -97.13 -72.59 -11.43
N CYS A 359 -97.12 -71.28 -11.20
CA CYS A 359 -97.73 -70.64 -10.03
C CYS A 359 -99.19 -70.25 -10.32
N ASP A 360 -100.12 -70.54 -9.40
CA ASP A 360 -101.56 -70.28 -9.56
C ASP A 360 -101.95 -68.79 -9.66
N ASN A 361 -100.99 -67.87 -9.52
CA ASN A 361 -101.14 -66.44 -9.81
C ASN A 361 -99.94 -65.96 -10.67
N PRO A 362 -100.13 -65.72 -11.98
CA PRO A 362 -99.04 -65.28 -12.86
C PRO A 362 -98.66 -63.83 -12.57
N ILE A 363 -97.40 -63.58 -12.23
CA ILE A 363 -96.86 -62.23 -12.06
C ILE A 363 -96.38 -61.73 -13.42
N ASP A 364 -96.75 -60.52 -13.82
CA ASP A 364 -96.33 -59.91 -15.09
C ASP A 364 -94.82 -59.60 -15.08
N VAL A 365 -94.04 -60.56 -15.57
CA VAL A 365 -92.58 -60.51 -15.65
C VAL A 365 -92.07 -59.33 -16.49
N ASN A 366 -92.87 -58.73 -17.36
CA ASN A 366 -92.45 -57.57 -18.14
C ASN A 366 -92.43 -56.26 -17.34
N LYS A 367 -93.19 -56.14 -16.24
CA LYS A 367 -93.12 -54.96 -15.34
C LYS A 367 -91.91 -54.97 -14.40
N ILE A 368 -91.24 -56.11 -14.22
CA ILE A 368 -90.01 -56.22 -13.42
C ILE A 368 -88.77 -55.92 -14.28
N PHE A 369 -88.79 -56.30 -15.56
CA PHE A 369 -87.71 -55.95 -16.50
C PHE A 369 -87.87 -54.55 -17.12
N ASN A 370 -89.10 -54.05 -17.23
CA ASN A 370 -89.40 -52.65 -17.53
C ASN A 370 -89.67 -51.89 -16.24
N ALA A 371 -88.73 -51.94 -15.30
CA ALA A 371 -88.49 -50.69 -14.61
C ALA A 371 -88.12 -49.71 -15.73
N ASP A 372 -88.95 -48.70 -15.96
CA ASP A 372 -88.45 -47.43 -16.48
C ASP A 372 -87.39 -47.00 -15.46
N THR A 373 -86.20 -47.58 -15.58
CA THR A 373 -85.02 -47.06 -14.95
C THR A 373 -84.86 -45.74 -15.66
N ASP A 374 -85.17 -44.65 -14.96
CA ASP A 374 -84.81 -43.30 -15.36
C ASP A 374 -83.29 -43.25 -15.59
N HIS A 375 -82.86 -43.74 -16.74
CA HIS A 375 -81.48 -43.76 -17.20
C HIS A 375 -81.02 -42.37 -17.57
N THR A 376 -81.89 -41.37 -17.53
CA THR A 376 -81.53 -39.96 -17.47
C THR A 376 -80.61 -39.69 -16.28
N GLN A 377 -80.88 -40.26 -15.10
CA GLN A 377 -79.99 -40.11 -13.94
C GLN A 377 -78.70 -40.90 -14.13
N CYS A 378 -78.75 -42.16 -14.57
CA CYS A 378 -77.53 -42.97 -14.76
C CYS A 378 -76.63 -42.49 -15.92
N LEU A 379 -77.20 -41.98 -17.02
CA LEU A 379 -76.46 -41.36 -18.12
C LEU A 379 -75.95 -39.98 -17.74
N SER A 380 -76.72 -39.20 -16.98
CA SER A 380 -76.26 -37.94 -16.40
C SER A 380 -75.10 -38.18 -15.44
N ASP A 381 -75.19 -39.21 -14.59
CA ASP A 381 -74.16 -39.56 -13.63
C ASP A 381 -72.93 -40.17 -14.31
N TYR A 382 -73.09 -40.97 -15.36
CA TYR A 382 -71.96 -41.42 -16.19
C TYR A 382 -71.29 -40.27 -16.94
N ALA A 383 -72.06 -39.31 -17.47
CA ALA A 383 -71.51 -38.12 -18.10
C ALA A 383 -70.75 -37.25 -17.07
N LYS A 384 -71.30 -37.06 -15.87
CA LYS A 384 -70.63 -36.38 -14.75
C LYS A 384 -69.35 -37.11 -14.34
N LEU A 385 -69.40 -38.44 -14.20
CA LEU A 385 -68.22 -39.22 -13.82
C LEU A 385 -67.14 -39.19 -14.91
N LYS A 386 -67.54 -39.17 -16.18
CA LYS A 386 -66.60 -39.01 -17.30
C LYS A 386 -65.98 -37.62 -17.32
N THR A 387 -66.76 -36.56 -17.08
CA THR A 387 -66.21 -35.20 -16.93
C THR A 387 -65.29 -35.12 -15.72
N GLU A 388 -65.62 -35.75 -14.60
CA GLU A 388 -64.77 -35.80 -13.40
C GLU A 388 -63.47 -36.58 -13.64
N ILE A 389 -63.50 -37.67 -14.42
CA ILE A 389 -62.30 -38.41 -14.82
C ILE A 389 -61.43 -37.58 -15.76
N ASP A 390 -62.03 -36.85 -16.70
CA ASP A 390 -61.27 -35.99 -17.60
C ASP A 390 -60.71 -34.76 -16.86
N ASP A 391 -61.45 -34.22 -15.89
CA ASP A 391 -61.01 -33.14 -14.99
C ASP A 391 -59.91 -33.58 -14.01
N THR A 392 -59.94 -34.83 -13.54
CA THR A 392 -58.85 -35.37 -12.71
C THR A 392 -57.61 -35.68 -13.55
N LYS A 393 -57.76 -36.07 -14.82
CA LYS A 393 -56.63 -36.22 -15.74
C LYS A 393 -56.00 -34.87 -16.11
N THR A 394 -56.77 -33.82 -16.33
CA THR A 394 -56.23 -32.47 -16.58
C THR A 394 -55.50 -31.95 -15.35
N LYS A 395 -56.11 -32.08 -14.15
CA LYS A 395 -55.45 -31.74 -12.88
C LYS A 395 -54.16 -32.53 -12.63
N ASN A 396 -54.15 -33.83 -12.91
CA ASN A 396 -52.92 -34.62 -12.79
C ASN A 396 -51.84 -34.16 -13.76
N ARG A 397 -52.20 -33.78 -15.00
CA ARG A 397 -51.24 -33.19 -15.96
C ARG A 397 -50.69 -31.86 -15.45
N GLU A 398 -51.54 -31.01 -14.90
CA GLU A 398 -51.13 -29.73 -14.29
C GLU A 398 -50.20 -29.94 -13.08
N LEU A 399 -50.51 -30.89 -12.20
CA LEU A 399 -49.66 -31.24 -11.06
C LEU A 399 -48.32 -31.82 -11.49
N THR A 400 -48.28 -32.63 -12.55
CA THR A 400 -47.01 -33.10 -13.11
C THR A 400 -46.20 -31.96 -13.69
N GLN A 401 -46.84 -30.99 -14.36
CA GLN A 401 -46.17 -29.82 -14.91
C GLN A 401 -45.61 -28.92 -13.80
N ILE A 402 -46.37 -28.68 -12.72
CA ILE A 402 -45.91 -27.91 -11.56
C ILE A 402 -44.75 -28.63 -10.86
N ASN A 403 -44.81 -29.96 -10.70
CA ASN A 403 -43.69 -30.73 -10.16
C ASN A 403 -42.44 -30.62 -11.02
N GLU A 404 -42.58 -30.64 -12.35
CA GLU A 404 -41.47 -30.41 -13.26
C GLU A 404 -40.90 -28.99 -13.14
N GLU A 405 -41.73 -27.97 -12.99
CA GLU A 405 -41.32 -26.59 -12.76
C GLU A 405 -40.61 -26.41 -11.43
N GLN A 406 -41.11 -27.01 -10.35
CA GLN A 406 -40.44 -27.01 -9.04
C GLN A 406 -39.11 -27.75 -9.10
N ARG A 407 -39.03 -28.88 -9.81
CA ARG A 407 -37.76 -29.59 -10.05
C ARG A 407 -36.78 -28.72 -10.83
N ARG A 408 -37.24 -27.95 -11.82
CA ARG A 408 -36.41 -26.96 -12.51
C ARG A 408 -35.94 -25.87 -11.56
N HIS A 409 -36.82 -25.35 -10.69
CA HIS A 409 -36.44 -24.32 -9.72
C HIS A 409 -35.41 -24.82 -8.71
N ILE A 410 -35.61 -26.02 -8.14
CA ILE A 410 -34.64 -26.67 -7.26
C ILE A 410 -33.30 -26.83 -7.98
N LYS A 411 -33.30 -27.25 -9.25
CA LYS A 411 -32.08 -27.37 -10.04
C LYS A 411 -31.39 -26.00 -10.24
N THR A 412 -32.14 -24.94 -10.53
CA THR A 412 -31.57 -23.59 -10.64
C THR A 412 -31.02 -23.06 -9.31
N LEU A 413 -31.66 -23.40 -8.19
CA LEU A 413 -31.15 -23.04 -6.87
C LEU A 413 -29.89 -23.82 -6.53
N GLN A 414 -29.83 -25.11 -6.87
CA GLN A 414 -28.62 -25.93 -6.73
C GLN A 414 -27.48 -25.37 -7.59
N GLU A 415 -27.75 -24.93 -8.83
CA GLU A 415 -26.77 -24.26 -9.69
C GLU A 415 -26.31 -22.92 -9.09
N LYS A 416 -27.23 -22.10 -8.55
CA LYS A 416 -26.87 -20.86 -7.86
C LYS A 416 -26.01 -21.10 -6.62
N VAL A 417 -26.34 -22.10 -5.80
CA VAL A 417 -25.51 -22.50 -4.65
C VAL A 417 -24.13 -22.94 -5.11
N LYS A 418 -24.03 -23.69 -6.21
CA LYS A 418 -22.74 -24.08 -6.78
C LYS A 418 -21.92 -22.88 -7.26
N VAL A 419 -22.54 -21.90 -7.90
CA VAL A 419 -21.88 -20.65 -8.33
C VAL A 419 -21.45 -19.84 -7.12
N LEU A 420 -22.30 -19.68 -6.10
CA LEU A 420 -21.95 -18.96 -4.87
C LEU A 420 -20.79 -19.61 -4.14
N ASN A 421 -20.78 -20.95 -4.03
CA ASN A 421 -19.64 -21.66 -3.46
C ASN A 421 -18.36 -21.45 -4.28
N SER A 422 -18.45 -21.51 -5.62
CA SER A 422 -17.30 -21.21 -6.49
C SER A 422 -16.78 -19.77 -6.31
N ASN A 423 -17.67 -18.79 -6.12
CA ASN A 423 -17.29 -17.40 -5.88
C ASN A 423 -16.65 -17.23 -4.49
N ILE A 424 -17.14 -17.94 -3.47
CA ILE A 424 -16.52 -17.96 -2.14
C ILE A 424 -15.12 -18.56 -2.22
N ASP A 425 -14.96 -19.70 -2.91
CA ASP A 425 -13.66 -20.35 -3.11
C ASP A 425 -12.68 -19.42 -3.85
N GLU A 426 -13.16 -18.69 -4.87
CA GLU A 426 -12.37 -17.70 -5.61
C GLU A 426 -11.94 -16.53 -4.71
N GLN A 427 -12.86 -15.96 -3.93
CA GLN A 427 -12.54 -14.89 -2.97
C GLN A 427 -11.57 -15.36 -1.87
N GLU A 428 -11.72 -16.59 -1.37
CA GLU A 428 -10.76 -17.16 -0.43
C GLU A 428 -9.36 -17.30 -1.04
N LEU A 429 -9.29 -17.68 -2.32
CA LEU A 429 -8.02 -17.80 -3.05
C LEU A 429 -7.38 -16.44 -3.30
N GLU A 430 -8.19 -15.42 -3.64
CA GLU A 430 -7.73 -14.03 -3.76
C GLU A 430 -7.21 -13.48 -2.44
N LEU A 431 -7.92 -13.69 -1.33
CA LEU A 431 -7.49 -13.27 0.00
C LEU A 431 -6.20 -13.97 0.42
N LYS A 432 -6.06 -15.28 0.14
CA LYS A 432 -4.81 -16.03 0.37
C LYS A 432 -3.67 -15.45 -0.47
N ALA A 433 -3.90 -15.19 -1.76
CA ALA A 433 -2.90 -14.58 -2.64
C ALA A 433 -2.51 -13.17 -2.18
N HIS A 434 -3.45 -12.37 -1.71
CA HIS A 434 -3.17 -11.04 -1.16
C HIS A 434 -2.36 -11.13 0.13
N SER A 435 -2.70 -12.06 1.02
CA SER A 435 -1.93 -12.35 2.23
C SER A 435 -0.49 -12.77 1.92
N GLU A 436 -0.29 -13.64 0.92
CA GLU A 436 1.04 -14.06 0.46
C GLU A 436 1.83 -12.91 -0.16
N LYS A 437 1.18 -12.03 -0.94
CA LYS A 437 1.81 -10.81 -1.47
C LYS A 437 2.27 -9.89 -0.34
N LEU A 438 1.43 -9.63 0.66
CA LEU A 438 1.80 -8.81 1.83
C LEU A 438 2.91 -9.47 2.66
N ALA A 439 2.90 -10.78 2.82
CA ALA A 439 3.97 -11.51 3.49
C ALA A 439 5.30 -11.40 2.71
N SER A 440 5.25 -11.45 1.38
CA SER A 440 6.40 -11.28 0.49
C SER A 440 6.96 -9.85 0.56
N THR A 441 6.11 -8.82 0.49
CA THR A 441 6.56 -7.42 0.61
C THR A 441 7.19 -7.15 1.97
N LEU A 442 6.58 -7.64 3.06
CA LEU A 442 7.13 -7.52 4.41
C LEU A 442 8.47 -8.25 4.56
N LYS A 443 8.64 -9.41 3.92
CA LYS A 443 9.92 -10.14 3.87
C LYS A 443 10.98 -9.35 3.08
N GLN A 444 10.61 -8.74 1.96
CA GLN A 444 11.51 -7.90 1.15
C GLN A 444 11.94 -6.64 1.92
N GLU A 445 11.02 -5.96 2.60
CA GLU A 445 11.35 -4.81 3.45
C GLU A 445 12.28 -5.21 4.59
N LYS A 446 11.99 -6.30 5.31
CA LYS A 446 12.90 -6.84 6.33
C LYS A 446 14.29 -7.14 5.79
N ALA A 447 14.38 -7.70 4.58
CA ALA A 447 15.66 -7.96 3.92
C ALA A 447 16.42 -6.65 3.58
N LYS A 448 15.72 -5.66 3.02
CA LYS A 448 16.30 -4.34 2.71
C LYS A 448 16.82 -3.63 3.96
N TRP A 449 16.04 -3.64 5.05
CA TRP A 449 16.47 -3.05 6.32
C TRP A 449 17.68 -3.78 6.90
N LYS A 450 17.70 -5.12 6.85
CA LYS A 450 18.86 -5.91 7.28
C LYS A 450 20.11 -5.61 6.45
N GLU A 451 19.96 -5.46 5.13
CA GLU A 451 21.06 -5.07 4.24
C GLU A 451 21.57 -3.66 4.54
N LEU A 452 20.67 -2.70 4.78
CA LEU A 452 21.04 -1.33 5.16
C LEU A 452 21.74 -1.28 6.51
N THR A 453 21.27 -2.04 7.50
CA THR A 453 21.96 -2.15 8.81
C THR A 453 23.35 -2.74 8.62
N ASN A 454 23.49 -3.81 7.84
CA ASN A 454 24.79 -4.42 7.55
C ASN A 454 25.73 -3.46 6.79
N SER A 455 25.23 -2.69 5.83
CA SER A 455 26.03 -1.72 5.09
C SER A 455 26.50 -0.59 5.99
N LEU A 456 25.61 -0.05 6.85
CA LEU A 456 25.97 0.96 7.84
C LEU A 456 26.99 0.43 8.85
N GLU A 457 26.81 -0.79 9.36
CA GLU A 457 27.79 -1.43 10.24
C GLU A 457 29.15 -1.56 9.54
N ASN A 458 29.18 -1.95 8.27
CA ASN A 458 30.43 -2.04 7.51
C ASN A 458 31.06 -0.66 7.26
N ASP A 459 30.28 0.37 7.00
CA ASP A 459 30.77 1.74 6.87
C ASP A 459 31.38 2.25 8.18
N TYR A 460 30.78 1.91 9.33
CA TYR A 460 31.35 2.24 10.64
C TYR A 460 32.61 1.41 10.94
N ARG A 461 32.63 0.12 10.60
CA ARG A 461 33.83 -0.73 10.74
C ARG A 461 34.98 -0.20 9.89
N THR A 462 34.73 0.19 8.63
CA THR A 462 35.78 0.73 7.75
C THR A 462 36.29 2.10 8.23
N LYS A 463 35.41 2.98 8.72
CA LYS A 463 35.80 4.24 9.36
C LYS A 463 36.65 4.00 10.62
N LEU A 464 36.24 3.06 11.47
CA LEU A 464 37.00 2.67 12.66
C LEU A 464 38.40 2.19 12.29
N MET A 465 38.51 1.26 11.34
CA MET A 465 39.80 0.76 10.83
C MET A 465 40.69 1.87 10.27
N SER A 466 40.11 2.85 9.57
CA SER A 466 40.85 4.01 9.05
C SER A 466 41.39 4.90 10.17
N LEU A 467 40.58 5.17 11.20
CA LEU A 467 41.00 5.95 12.38
C LEU A 467 42.07 5.22 13.19
N GLU A 468 41.92 3.91 13.39
CA GLU A 468 42.93 3.06 14.03
C GLU A 468 44.24 3.09 13.25
N HIS A 469 44.20 3.01 11.92
CA HIS A 469 45.39 3.11 11.07
C HIS A 469 46.07 4.48 11.16
N GLN A 470 45.29 5.56 11.19
CA GLN A 470 45.84 6.91 11.38
C GLN A 470 46.49 7.06 12.76
N LEU A 471 45.88 6.51 13.81
CA LEU A 471 46.42 6.52 15.16
C LEU A 471 47.71 5.70 15.24
N GLN A 472 47.74 4.52 14.60
CA GLN A 472 48.96 3.71 14.50
C GLN A 472 50.08 4.46 13.78
N LYS A 473 49.80 5.11 12.64
CA LYS A 473 50.78 5.95 11.94
C LYS A 473 51.29 7.11 12.80
N GLN A 474 50.43 7.72 13.61
CA GLN A 474 50.86 8.77 14.55
C GLN A 474 51.76 8.21 15.66
N ARG A 475 51.44 7.02 16.20
CA ARG A 475 52.30 6.33 17.16
C ARG A 475 53.66 5.99 16.55
N ASP A 476 53.68 5.44 15.35
CA ASP A 476 54.92 5.09 14.64
C ASP A 476 55.76 6.33 14.34
N ARG A 477 55.14 7.42 13.87
CA ARG A 477 55.83 8.71 13.65
C ARG A 477 56.37 9.30 14.96
N SER A 478 55.61 9.22 16.05
CA SER A 478 56.04 9.68 17.36
C SER A 478 57.19 8.85 17.89
N LEU A 479 57.16 7.54 17.70
CA LEU A 479 58.22 6.62 18.10
C LEU A 479 59.50 6.91 17.30
N GLN A 480 59.38 7.09 15.98
CA GLN A 480 60.51 7.46 15.12
C GLN A 480 61.11 8.82 15.52
N LEU A 481 60.29 9.83 15.81
CA LEU A 481 60.79 11.12 16.27
C LEU A 481 61.49 11.01 17.62
N LEU A 482 60.97 10.16 18.51
CA LEU A 482 61.59 9.90 19.81
C LEU A 482 62.93 9.17 19.66
N GLU A 483 63.03 8.21 18.72
CA GLU A 483 64.27 7.54 18.35
C GLU A 483 65.28 8.51 17.73
N GLU A 484 64.86 9.38 16.80
CA GLU A 484 65.70 10.46 16.24
C GLU A 484 66.22 11.40 17.33
N LYS A 485 65.36 11.79 18.28
CA LYS A 485 65.75 12.62 19.42
C LYS A 485 66.69 11.88 20.37
N GLU A 486 66.50 10.58 20.58
CA GLU A 486 67.41 9.77 21.38
C GLU A 486 68.77 9.60 20.69
N GLN A 487 68.79 9.45 19.36
CA GLN A 487 70.01 9.44 18.55
C GLN A 487 70.71 10.80 18.59
N GLU A 488 69.98 11.92 18.51
CA GLU A 488 70.51 13.27 18.66
C GLU A 488 71.09 13.48 20.07
N ILE A 489 70.38 13.04 21.12
CA ILE A 489 70.89 13.08 22.50
C ILE A 489 72.15 12.20 22.63
N LYS A 490 72.18 11.01 22.04
CA LYS A 490 73.37 10.14 22.03
C LYS A 490 74.52 10.82 21.30
N ALA A 491 74.28 11.39 20.12
CA ALA A 491 75.29 12.11 19.35
C ALA A 491 75.80 13.35 20.09
N LEU A 492 74.92 14.10 20.76
CA LEU A 492 75.27 15.22 21.62
C LEU A 492 76.03 14.78 22.87
N LYS A 493 75.67 13.65 23.49
CA LYS A 493 76.44 13.09 24.61
C LYS A 493 77.80 12.61 24.17
N THR A 494 77.90 11.92 23.04
CA THR A 494 79.18 11.47 22.48
C THR A 494 80.03 12.66 22.04
N SER A 495 79.45 13.67 21.39
CA SER A 495 80.17 14.89 21.03
C SER A 495 80.55 15.70 22.28
N PHE A 496 79.69 15.79 23.29
CA PHE A 496 80.01 16.41 24.57
C PHE A 496 81.10 15.63 25.32
N GLU A 497 81.13 14.31 25.26
CA GLU A 497 82.17 13.47 25.88
C GLU A 497 83.51 13.53 25.10
N ILE A 498 83.46 13.81 23.79
CA ILE A 498 84.63 14.06 22.94
C ILE A 498 85.16 15.49 23.12
N PHE A 499 84.28 16.50 23.23
CA PHE A 499 84.64 17.92 23.37
C PHE A 499 84.82 18.37 24.81
N VAL A 500 84.28 17.64 25.78
CA VAL A 500 84.55 17.76 27.21
C VAL A 500 85.30 16.51 27.64
N PRO A 501 86.64 16.46 27.44
CA PRO A 501 87.46 15.65 28.32
C PRO A 501 87.11 16.07 29.75
N HIS A 502 86.96 15.11 30.66
CA HIS A 502 86.88 15.38 32.08
C HIS A 502 87.96 16.40 32.51
N GLN A 503 87.56 17.66 32.67
CA GLN A 503 88.18 18.59 33.60
C GLN A 503 87.05 19.32 34.32
N ASN A 504 86.73 18.78 35.50
CA ASN A 504 86.68 19.52 36.76
C ASN A 504 86.61 21.05 36.66
N TYR A 505 85.59 21.63 37.32
CA TYR A 505 85.39 23.08 37.59
C TYR A 505 85.07 23.90 36.32
N GLN A 506 84.03 24.74 36.22
CA GLN A 506 83.43 25.66 37.18
C GLN A 506 82.19 26.34 36.55
N SER A 507 81.17 26.61 37.37
CA SER A 507 80.35 27.85 37.40
C SER A 507 79.28 28.15 36.33
N ASN A 508 78.05 28.30 36.86
CA ASN A 508 76.99 29.31 36.65
C ASN A 508 76.61 29.76 35.22
N ASP A 509 75.37 29.60 34.76
CA ASP A 509 74.07 30.20 35.17
C ASP A 509 73.73 31.48 34.37
N GLY A 510 72.50 31.54 33.82
CA GLY A 510 71.81 32.77 33.37
C GLY A 510 71.81 33.15 31.87
N GLU A 511 70.61 33.13 31.25
CA GLU A 511 69.94 34.17 30.38
C GLU A 511 70.72 34.92 29.27
N GLU A 512 70.23 35.39 28.10
CA GLU A 512 68.92 35.68 27.48
C GLU A 512 69.12 36.07 25.97
N ASP A 513 68.07 35.88 25.14
CA ASP A 513 67.52 36.72 24.03
C ASP A 513 68.09 36.89 22.56
N LYS A 514 67.19 36.56 21.60
CA LYS A 514 66.76 37.10 20.26
C LYS A 514 67.69 37.69 19.14
N SER A 515 67.52 37.10 17.93
CA SER A 515 67.02 37.68 16.63
C SER A 515 67.88 37.56 15.34
N ARG A 516 67.28 37.08 14.22
CA ARG A 516 67.21 37.64 12.84
C ARG A 516 67.12 36.59 11.70
N LYS A 517 66.35 36.94 10.66
CA LYS A 517 65.90 36.16 9.47
C LYS A 517 66.75 36.43 8.21
N SER A 518 66.70 35.51 7.23
CA SER A 518 66.59 35.71 5.75
C SER A 518 67.62 34.94 4.88
N SER A 519 67.17 33.97 4.05
CA SER A 519 67.88 33.46 2.84
C SER A 519 67.02 32.48 2.01
N VAL A 520 66.36 32.91 0.92
CA VAL A 520 65.77 32.02 -0.12
C VAL A 520 65.66 32.76 -1.47
N SER A 521 66.55 32.53 -2.45
CA SER A 521 66.37 33.03 -3.84
C SER A 521 67.28 32.41 -4.94
N HIS A 522 67.52 31.09 -5.01
CA HIS A 522 68.40 30.53 -6.06
C HIS A 522 68.02 29.12 -6.58
N LEU A 523 66.90 28.91 -7.28
CA LEU A 523 66.61 27.61 -7.96
C LEU A 523 65.64 27.70 -9.16
N ASN A 524 65.89 28.47 -10.23
CA ASN A 524 64.91 28.56 -11.35
C ASN A 524 65.48 28.70 -12.78
N SER A 525 66.56 28.00 -13.16
CA SER A 525 67.21 28.22 -14.49
C SER A 525 67.63 26.94 -15.25
N VAL A 526 66.75 25.94 -15.43
CA VAL A 526 67.16 24.69 -16.14
C VAL A 526 66.20 24.17 -17.24
N LEU A 527 65.05 24.77 -17.55
CA LEU A 527 64.02 24.04 -18.35
C LEU A 527 63.66 24.52 -19.76
N ASN A 528 64.45 25.38 -20.43
CA ASN A 528 64.11 25.82 -21.80
C ASN A 528 65.20 25.50 -22.85
N ALA A 529 65.25 24.25 -23.29
CA ALA A 529 65.81 23.87 -24.58
C ALA A 529 65.25 22.51 -25.01
N ASN A 530 64.42 22.47 -26.05
CA ASN A 530 64.41 21.45 -27.12
C ASN A 530 63.19 21.61 -28.04
N GLY A 531 63.46 21.97 -29.29
CA GLY A 531 62.54 21.83 -30.42
C GLY A 531 63.34 21.44 -31.67
N ALA A 532 62.86 20.42 -32.40
CA ALA A 532 62.97 20.23 -33.86
C ALA A 532 62.74 18.74 -34.23
N THR A 533 61.71 18.48 -35.03
CA THR A 533 61.73 17.74 -36.33
C THR A 533 60.31 17.28 -36.69
N ALA A 534 59.74 17.84 -37.76
CA ALA A 534 58.41 17.52 -38.28
C ALA A 534 58.52 17.06 -39.73
N SER A 535 58.23 15.78 -40.02
CA SER A 535 57.96 15.32 -41.41
C SER A 535 57.17 14.00 -41.53
N SER A 536 56.43 13.54 -40.49
CA SER A 536 55.58 12.32 -40.57
C SER A 536 54.07 12.54 -40.35
N HIS A 537 53.60 13.79 -40.33
CA HIS A 537 52.35 14.14 -39.65
C HIS A 537 51.02 13.94 -40.40
N ILE A 538 50.94 13.34 -41.59
CA ILE A 538 49.62 13.28 -42.29
C ILE A 538 48.71 12.17 -41.74
N GLY A 539 49.27 11.05 -41.26
CA GLY A 539 48.50 10.03 -40.52
C GLY A 539 48.27 10.38 -39.04
N GLU A 540 49.25 11.07 -38.45
CA GLU A 540 49.20 11.53 -37.06
C GLU A 540 48.25 12.70 -36.87
N ASN A 541 48.07 13.61 -37.84
CA ASN A 541 47.13 14.73 -37.69
C ASN A 541 45.66 14.28 -37.57
N CYS A 542 45.27 13.18 -38.22
CA CYS A 542 43.91 12.62 -38.08
C CYS A 542 43.72 11.94 -36.71
N HIS A 543 44.73 11.19 -36.25
CA HIS A 543 44.71 10.56 -34.92
C HIS A 543 44.82 11.61 -33.79
N MET A 544 45.60 12.66 -34.00
CA MET A 544 45.78 13.78 -33.07
C MET A 544 44.51 14.63 -32.98
N LEU A 545 43.79 14.84 -34.09
CA LEU A 545 42.48 15.50 -34.07
C LEU A 545 41.42 14.65 -33.38
N HIS A 546 41.39 13.33 -33.64
CA HIS A 546 40.49 12.40 -32.95
C HIS A 546 40.77 12.37 -31.44
N TYR A 547 42.05 12.27 -31.06
CA TYR A 547 42.49 12.30 -29.67
C TYR A 547 42.19 13.64 -28.98
N ALA A 548 42.40 14.77 -29.66
CA ALA A 548 42.03 16.09 -29.14
C ALA A 548 40.51 16.22 -28.95
N HIS A 549 39.72 15.65 -29.85
CA HIS A 549 38.26 15.63 -29.72
C HIS A 549 37.78 14.69 -28.60
N GLU A 550 38.44 13.54 -28.39
CA GLU A 550 38.18 12.66 -27.25
C GLU A 550 38.57 13.31 -25.91
N LEU A 551 39.69 14.04 -25.87
CA LEU A 551 40.08 14.85 -24.71
C LEU A 551 39.04 15.93 -24.41
N ALA A 552 38.59 16.66 -25.42
CA ALA A 552 37.54 17.67 -25.25
C ALA A 552 36.23 17.06 -24.73
N ARG A 553 35.85 15.87 -25.20
CA ARG A 553 34.69 15.14 -24.67
C ARG A 553 34.88 14.73 -23.22
N LYS A 554 36.05 14.19 -22.87
CA LYS A 554 36.39 13.85 -21.48
C LYS A 554 36.39 15.08 -20.58
N ASP A 555 36.88 16.22 -21.04
CA ASP A 555 36.88 17.46 -20.28
C ASP A 555 35.46 18.01 -20.07
N VAL A 556 34.59 17.93 -21.08
CA VAL A 556 33.17 18.28 -20.96
C VAL A 556 32.46 17.32 -20.00
N GLU A 557 32.74 16.03 -20.07
CA GLU A 557 32.18 15.02 -19.17
C GLU A 557 32.67 15.24 -17.73
N ILE A 558 33.96 15.50 -17.52
CA ILE A 558 34.53 15.85 -16.20
C ILE A 558 33.90 17.14 -15.67
N ALA A 559 33.70 18.16 -16.50
CA ALA A 559 33.04 19.39 -16.10
C ALA A 559 31.57 19.15 -15.73
N ALA A 560 30.84 18.32 -16.49
CA ALA A 560 29.48 17.93 -16.19
C ALA A 560 29.39 17.12 -14.88
N LEU A 561 30.29 16.15 -14.67
CA LEU A 561 30.39 15.37 -13.45
C LEU A 561 30.75 16.23 -12.24
N ARG A 562 31.67 17.19 -12.39
CA ARG A 562 31.97 18.18 -11.34
C ARG A 562 30.75 19.02 -11.00
N LYS A 563 30.03 19.54 -12.00
CA LYS A 563 28.81 20.32 -11.79
C LYS A 563 27.71 19.49 -11.08
N SER A 564 27.53 18.24 -11.50
CA SER A 564 26.60 17.30 -10.87
C SER A 564 27.00 17.02 -9.41
N LYS A 565 28.30 16.77 -9.15
CA LYS A 565 28.85 16.61 -7.80
C LYS A 565 28.59 17.84 -6.93
N TYR A 566 28.91 19.04 -7.41
CA TYR A 566 28.65 20.29 -6.68
C TYR A 566 27.15 20.48 -6.38
N SER A 567 26.28 20.16 -7.34
CA SER A 567 24.83 20.21 -7.13
C SER A 567 24.37 19.22 -6.06
N ALA A 568 24.88 17.99 -6.09
CA ALA A 568 24.57 16.96 -5.11
C ALA A 568 25.11 17.31 -3.71
N GLU A 569 26.33 17.83 -3.61
CA GLU A 569 26.92 18.32 -2.36
C GLU A 569 26.14 19.51 -1.78
N SER A 570 25.67 20.44 -2.64
CA SER A 570 24.83 21.55 -2.21
C SER A 570 23.48 21.08 -1.68
N ALA A 571 22.83 20.13 -2.38
CA ALA A 571 21.58 19.54 -1.94
C ALA A 571 21.75 18.79 -0.61
N LEU A 572 22.88 18.08 -0.42
CA LEU A 572 23.19 17.43 0.85
C LEU A 572 23.39 18.43 1.99
N ARG A 573 24.11 19.53 1.76
CA ARG A 573 24.29 20.59 2.78
C ARG A 573 22.96 21.22 3.15
N GLN A 574 22.09 21.48 2.18
CA GLN A 574 20.75 22.01 2.43
C GLN A 574 19.90 21.02 3.23
N ALA A 575 19.86 19.74 2.85
CA ALA A 575 19.12 18.71 3.58
C ALA A 575 19.64 18.52 5.02
N LEU A 576 20.95 18.65 5.25
CA LEU A 576 21.53 18.64 6.59
C LEU A 576 21.09 19.84 7.42
N GLN A 577 21.07 21.05 6.83
CA GLN A 577 20.59 22.25 7.51
C GLN A 577 19.10 22.14 7.86
N ASP A 578 18.28 21.65 6.93
CA ASP A 578 16.85 21.42 7.15
C ASP A 578 16.61 20.37 8.25
N LYS A 579 17.45 19.32 8.31
CA LYS A 579 17.39 18.32 9.37
C LYS A 579 17.74 18.91 10.73
N VAL A 580 18.81 19.71 10.83
CA VAL A 580 19.24 20.34 12.09
C VAL A 580 18.16 21.29 12.60
N THR A 581 17.62 22.15 11.73
CA THR A 581 16.54 23.08 12.11
C THR A 581 15.27 22.35 12.53
N ALA A 582 14.88 21.27 11.83
CA ALA A 582 13.76 20.43 12.26
C ALA A 582 14.00 19.78 13.63
N GLN A 583 15.23 19.33 13.89
CA GLN A 583 15.61 18.74 15.18
C GLN A 583 15.59 19.77 16.31
N GLU A 584 16.05 21.00 16.07
CA GLU A 584 15.94 22.12 17.03
C GLU A 584 14.48 22.42 17.37
N ILE A 585 13.60 22.52 16.38
CA ILE A 585 12.16 22.75 16.58
C ILE A 585 11.52 21.60 17.39
N LEU A 586 11.91 20.35 17.12
CA LEU A 586 11.43 19.20 17.87
C LEU A 586 11.92 19.23 19.32
N ASN A 587 13.19 19.55 19.56
CA ASN A 587 13.73 19.70 20.90
C ASN A 587 13.01 20.81 21.68
N ASP A 588 12.73 21.96 21.05
CA ASP A 588 11.97 23.05 21.67
C ASP A 588 10.52 22.63 22.00
N LYS A 589 9.93 21.75 21.19
CA LYS A 589 8.61 21.21 21.45
C LYS A 589 8.63 20.19 22.59
N ILE A 590 9.65 19.33 22.64
CA ILE A 590 9.87 18.39 23.74
C ILE A 590 10.05 19.15 25.05
N MET A 591 10.91 20.16 25.10
CA MET A 591 11.11 20.97 26.30
C MET A 591 9.81 21.65 26.78
N ARG A 592 8.99 22.18 25.85
CA ARG A 592 7.69 22.76 26.21
C ARG A 592 6.68 21.73 26.73
N LEU A 593 6.69 20.52 26.17
CA LEU A 593 5.83 19.43 26.63
C LEU A 593 6.28 18.91 27.99
N GLU A 594 7.59 18.76 28.21
CA GLU A 594 8.18 18.41 29.51
C GLU A 594 7.80 19.46 30.57
N GLU A 595 7.90 20.75 30.26
CA GLU A 595 7.46 21.81 31.18
C GLU A 595 5.94 21.75 31.49
N GLN A 596 5.12 21.40 30.50
CA GLN A 596 3.68 21.20 30.72
C GLN A 596 3.38 19.96 31.56
N VAL A 597 4.10 18.87 31.34
CA VAL A 597 4.00 17.64 32.15
C VAL A 597 4.41 17.93 33.58
N ASP A 598 5.56 18.56 33.80
CA ASP A 598 6.02 19.00 35.12
C ASP A 598 4.96 19.89 35.81
N ARG A 599 4.36 20.83 35.08
CA ARG A 599 3.29 21.69 35.62
C ARG A 599 2.06 20.87 36.02
N LEU A 600 1.67 19.88 35.23
CA LEU A 600 0.51 19.02 35.51
C LEU A 600 0.80 18.06 36.66
N GLU A 601 2.01 17.52 36.75
CA GLU A 601 2.46 16.68 37.87
C GLU A 601 2.41 17.47 39.18
N ARG A 602 2.94 18.70 39.20
CA ARG A 602 2.83 19.61 40.35
C ARG A 602 1.37 19.88 40.77
N CYS A 603 0.47 20.01 39.79
CA CYS A 603 -0.96 20.19 40.05
C CYS A 603 -1.61 18.92 40.61
N LYS A 604 -1.18 17.73 40.18
CA LYS A 604 -1.74 16.43 40.59
C LYS A 604 -1.27 16.01 41.99
N THR A 605 -0.03 16.30 42.37
CA THR A 605 0.48 16.09 43.74
C THR A 605 -0.20 16.98 44.79
N ARG A 606 -1.07 17.90 44.37
CA ARG A 606 -1.68 18.94 45.20
C ARG A 606 -2.98 18.54 45.91
N GLU A 607 -3.60 17.41 45.54
CA GLU A 607 -4.96 17.05 45.97
C GLU A 607 -5.09 16.44 47.39
N GLY A 608 -4.00 16.32 48.16
CA GLY A 608 -4.01 15.49 49.38
C GLY A 608 -3.87 16.18 50.74
N ALA A 609 -2.77 16.91 51.00
CA ALA A 609 -2.30 17.01 52.39
C ALA A 609 -1.63 18.33 52.83
N ASN A 610 -1.45 19.34 51.96
CA ASN A 610 -0.51 20.43 52.23
C ASN A 610 -1.09 21.84 52.42
N LEU A 611 -2.42 22.02 52.39
CA LEU A 611 -3.04 23.34 52.50
C LEU A 611 -2.97 23.94 53.91
N GLU A 612 -3.16 23.13 54.96
CA GLU A 612 -3.08 23.62 56.36
C GLU A 612 -1.65 23.96 56.78
N TYR A 613 -0.66 23.15 56.37
CA TYR A 613 0.75 23.46 56.58
C TYR A 613 1.15 24.74 55.83
N LEU A 614 0.76 24.87 54.55
CA LEU A 614 1.04 26.07 53.76
C LEU A 614 0.40 27.32 54.37
N LYS A 615 -0.85 27.22 54.85
CA LYS A 615 -1.55 28.31 55.54
C LYS A 615 -0.79 28.76 56.78
N ASN A 616 -0.29 27.83 57.59
CA ASN A 616 0.48 28.15 58.80
C ASN A 616 1.86 28.77 58.48
N VAL A 617 2.54 28.29 57.44
CA VAL A 617 3.82 28.84 57.00
C VAL A 617 3.65 30.24 56.39
N ILE A 618 2.60 30.48 55.60
CA ILE A 618 2.28 31.81 55.05
C ILE A 618 1.87 32.79 56.16
N LEU A 619 1.05 32.35 57.12
CA LEU A 619 0.67 33.18 58.26
C LEU A 619 1.90 33.58 59.08
N SER A 620 2.79 32.62 59.35
CA SER A 620 4.06 32.86 60.05
C SER A 620 5.00 33.77 59.25
N PHE A 621 5.03 33.65 57.92
CA PHE A 621 5.79 34.54 57.04
C PHE A 621 5.30 36.01 57.10
N LEU A 622 3.99 36.23 57.17
CA LEU A 622 3.39 37.57 57.29
C LEU A 622 3.60 38.19 58.68
N GLN A 623 3.65 37.36 59.73
CA GLN A 623 3.85 37.81 61.11
C GLN A 623 5.33 38.05 61.46
N THR A 624 6.25 37.28 60.87
CA THR A 624 7.69 37.38 61.15
C THR A 624 8.26 38.66 60.53
N ARG A 625 9.00 39.45 61.31
CA ARG A 625 9.68 40.68 60.84
C ARG A 625 11.15 40.46 60.47
N ASP A 626 11.72 39.34 60.89
CA ASP A 626 13.11 38.96 60.63
C ASP A 626 13.33 38.46 59.19
N ALA A 627 14.47 38.82 58.60
CA ALA A 627 14.82 38.52 57.21
C ALA A 627 15.24 37.06 57.02
N GLU A 628 15.93 36.48 58.01
CA GLU A 628 16.36 35.07 57.97
C GLU A 628 15.18 34.12 58.19
N GLY A 629 14.31 34.42 59.16
CA GLY A 629 13.05 33.73 59.35
C GLY A 629 12.16 33.76 58.10
N LYS A 630 12.07 34.91 57.41
CA LYS A 630 11.35 35.03 56.14
C LYS A 630 11.94 34.17 55.03
N LYS A 631 13.27 34.10 54.92
CA LYS A 631 13.95 33.24 53.93
C LYS A 631 13.68 31.76 54.19
N HIS A 632 13.71 31.32 55.45
CA HIS A 632 13.40 29.95 55.81
C HIS A 632 11.94 29.58 55.51
N MET A 633 10.99 30.45 55.86
CA MET A 633 9.57 30.26 55.54
C MET A 633 9.29 30.26 54.03
N ILE A 634 10.00 31.08 53.23
CA ILE A 634 9.90 31.06 51.77
C ILE A 634 10.45 29.78 51.16
N ASN A 635 11.55 29.25 51.69
CA ASN A 635 12.07 27.96 51.23
C ASN A 635 11.09 26.83 51.56
N ALA A 636 10.42 26.89 52.72
CA ALA A 636 9.35 25.96 53.07
C ALA A 636 8.12 26.10 52.14
N ILE A 637 7.70 27.34 51.82
CA ILE A 637 6.64 27.62 50.84
C ILE A 637 7.03 27.10 49.46
N GLY A 638 8.26 27.34 49.01
CA GLY A 638 8.77 26.89 47.71
C GLY A 638 8.90 25.38 47.61
N ALA A 639 9.21 24.69 48.72
CA ALA A 639 9.22 23.23 48.79
C ALA A 639 7.79 22.64 48.75
N VAL A 640 6.83 23.26 49.42
CA VAL A 640 5.42 22.84 49.43
C VAL A 640 4.72 23.12 48.10
N LEU A 641 5.04 24.26 47.47
CA LEU A 641 4.49 24.68 46.17
C LEU A 641 5.31 24.18 44.97
N GLN A 642 6.42 23.47 45.21
CA GLN A 642 7.34 22.95 44.19
C GLN A 642 7.70 24.01 43.12
N PHE A 643 8.23 25.14 43.57
CA PHE A 643 8.64 26.22 42.69
C PHE A 643 9.75 25.78 41.74
N ASN A 644 9.69 26.29 40.50
CA ASN A 644 10.70 25.99 39.50
C ASN A 644 12.06 26.56 39.97
N PRO A 645 13.21 25.95 39.59
CA PRO A 645 14.53 26.45 39.98
C PRO A 645 14.77 27.91 39.57
N SER A 646 14.15 28.35 38.47
CA SER A 646 14.15 29.73 37.99
C SER A 646 13.38 30.70 38.91
N GLU A 647 12.26 30.25 39.47
CA GLU A 647 11.42 31.03 40.40
C GLU A 647 12.09 31.14 41.77
N LEU A 648 12.68 30.04 42.27
CA LEU A 648 13.51 30.04 43.48
C LEU A 648 14.72 30.97 43.35
N LYS A 649 15.36 31.03 42.17
CA LYS A 649 16.44 31.99 41.88
C LYS A 649 15.93 33.42 41.85
N ALA A 650 14.79 33.70 41.20
CA ALA A 650 14.18 35.02 41.16
C ALA A 650 13.82 35.54 42.57
N ILE A 651 13.28 34.66 43.41
CA ILE A 651 12.93 34.98 44.79
C ILE A 651 14.19 35.21 45.63
N ASN A 652 15.20 34.33 45.56
CA ASN A 652 16.46 34.55 46.28
C ASN A 652 17.18 35.86 45.86
N ASN A 653 17.11 36.23 44.58
CA ASN A 653 17.65 37.49 44.09
C ASN A 653 16.93 38.72 44.66
N LEU A 654 15.63 38.62 44.95
CA LEU A 654 14.85 39.69 45.61
C LEU A 654 15.26 39.89 47.08
N PHE A 655 15.65 38.82 47.78
CA PHE A 655 16.12 38.90 49.17
C PHE A 655 17.59 39.32 49.29
N HIS A 656 18.41 39.09 48.26
CA HIS A 656 19.80 39.55 48.21
C HIS A 656 19.98 41.01 47.74
N LYS A 657 18.91 41.66 47.27
CA LYS A 657 18.94 43.06 46.76
C LYS A 657 18.59 44.12 47.82
N LYS A 658 18.59 43.79 49.11
CA LYS A 658 18.35 44.74 50.20
C LYS A 658 19.57 44.90 51.09
#